data_AF-A0A0S3R214-F1
#
_entry.id   AF-A0A0S3R214-F1
#
_cell.length_a   1.000
_cell.length_b   1.000
_cell.length_c   1.000
_cell.angle_alpha   90.00
_cell.angle_beta   90.00
_cell.angle_gamma   90.00
#
_symmetry.space_group_name_H-M   'P 1'
#
loop_
_entity.id
_entity.type
_entity.pdbx_description
1 polymer ?
#
loop_
_entity_poly.entity_id
_entity_poly.type
_entity_poly.pdbx_seq_one_letter_code
_entity_poly.pdbx_strand_id
1 'polypeptide(L)'
;MSNQKKRNFQIEAFKHRVVMDPKYADKTWKILEHAIHEIYNHNASGLSFEELYRNAYNMVLHKFGEKLYSGLVATMTGHLKDIAQSVEAAQGGSFLEELNRKWNDHNKALQMIRDILMYMDRTYIPSTQKTPVHELGLNLWKENVIYSSQIRTRLLNTLLELVHSERTAEVIDRGIMRNITKMLMDLGPSVYGQEFETHFLQVSAEFYRVESQKFIECCDCGDYLKKAERRLNEEMERVSHYLDSRTEKKITNVVEKEMIENHMLRLIHMENSGLVHMLCDDKYEDLSRMYNLFRRVTDGLSKVREVMTSHMRESGKQLVTDPERLKDPVEYVQRLLDEKDKYDKIINLAFNNDKSFQNALNSSFEYFINLNPRSPEFISLFVDDKLRKGLKGVSEDDVEVTLDKVMMLFRYLQEKDVFEKYYKQHLAKRLLSGKTVSDDAERSLIVKLKTECGYQFTSKLEGMFTDMKTSQDTMQGFYGCHPELSDGPTLTVQVLTTGSWPTQSSVTCNLPAEMSALCEKFRSYYLGTHTGRRLSWQTNMGTADLKATFGKGQKHELNVSTYQMCVLMLFNNADRLSYKEIEQATEIPASDLKRCLQSLALVKGRNVLRKEPMGKEIVEDDAFFVNDKFSSKLYKVKIGTVVAQKESEPEKQETRQRVEEDRKPQIEAAIVRIMKSRKQLDHNNLIAEVTKQLQSRFLANPTEVKKRIESLIERDFLERDGSDRRLYRYLA
;
A
#
# COMPACT_ATOMS: atom_id res chain seq x y z
N MET A 1 -13.49 -19.89 96.28
CA MET A 1 -13.95 -18.51 96.10
C MET A 1 -15.00 -18.46 95.00
N SER A 2 -16.06 -17.70 95.26
CA SER A 2 -17.35 -17.63 94.56
C SER A 2 -17.24 -17.15 93.11
N ASN A 3 -18.05 -17.73 92.22
CA ASN A 3 -18.44 -17.11 90.95
C ASN A 3 -19.92 -17.41 90.67
N GLN A 4 -20.78 -16.41 90.93
CA GLN A 4 -22.22 -16.45 90.69
C GLN A 4 -22.50 -16.62 89.19
N LYS A 5 -23.02 -17.80 88.79
CA LYS A 5 -23.51 -18.05 87.43
C LYS A 5 -24.89 -17.41 87.24
N LYS A 6 -25.04 -16.67 86.14
CA LYS A 6 -26.27 -16.10 85.58
C LYS A 6 -27.46 -17.05 85.78
N ARG A 7 -28.54 -16.54 86.39
CA ARG A 7 -29.84 -17.23 86.40
C ARG A 7 -30.38 -17.28 84.97
N ASN A 8 -30.37 -18.46 84.37
CA ASN A 8 -31.18 -18.73 83.19
C ASN A 8 -32.65 -18.79 83.64
N PHE A 9 -33.50 -17.90 83.10
CA PHE A 9 -34.93 -18.06 83.22
C PHE A 9 -35.37 -19.24 82.35
N GLN A 10 -35.70 -20.37 82.97
CA GLN A 10 -36.47 -21.43 82.32
C GLN A 10 -37.93 -21.02 82.35
N ILE A 11 -38.46 -20.63 81.19
CA ILE A 11 -39.90 -20.54 80.99
C ILE A 11 -40.41 -21.98 80.90
N GLU A 12 -41.21 -22.41 81.87
CA GLU A 12 -41.88 -23.71 81.79
C GLU A 12 -42.78 -23.75 80.55
N ALA A 13 -42.66 -24.83 79.76
CA ALA A 13 -43.44 -24.99 78.55
C ALA A 13 -44.94 -25.01 78.87
N PHE A 14 -45.68 -24.04 78.35
CA PHE A 14 -47.14 -24.07 78.33
C PHE A 14 -47.60 -25.40 77.68
N LYS A 15 -48.24 -26.29 78.44
CA LYS A 15 -48.71 -27.63 77.99
C LYS A 15 -49.93 -27.59 77.06
N HIS A 16 -50.16 -26.48 76.37
CA HIS A 16 -51.15 -26.38 75.31
C HIS A 16 -50.43 -26.08 74.00
N ARG A 17 -50.15 -27.13 73.22
CA ARG A 17 -49.79 -26.97 71.82
C ARG A 17 -51.04 -26.45 71.13
N VAL A 18 -51.15 -25.14 70.90
CA VAL A 18 -52.20 -24.58 70.05
C VAL A 18 -51.89 -25.01 68.62
N VAL A 19 -52.33 -26.22 68.27
CA VAL A 19 -52.43 -26.65 66.89
C VAL A 19 -53.63 -25.89 66.34
N MET A 20 -53.41 -24.95 65.42
CA MET A 20 -54.53 -24.31 64.72
C MET A 20 -55.36 -25.38 64.01
N ASP A 21 -56.68 -25.29 64.15
CA ASP A 21 -57.65 -26.17 63.50
C ASP A 21 -57.39 -26.19 61.97
N PRO A 22 -57.31 -27.36 61.31
CA PRO A 22 -57.27 -27.47 59.85
C PRO A 22 -58.35 -26.62 59.14
N LYS A 23 -59.54 -26.46 59.76
CA LYS A 23 -60.61 -25.58 59.24
C LYS A 23 -60.24 -24.10 59.21
N TYR A 24 -59.36 -23.64 60.09
CA TYR A 24 -58.83 -22.29 60.06
C TYR A 24 -57.95 -22.08 58.82
N ALA A 25 -57.06 -23.04 58.51
CA ALA A 25 -56.21 -22.97 57.32
C ALA A 25 -57.04 -22.95 56.02
N ASP A 26 -58.13 -23.71 55.95
CA ASP A 26 -59.06 -23.67 54.81
C ASP A 26 -59.78 -22.31 54.69
N LYS A 27 -60.24 -21.75 55.81
CA LYS A 27 -60.90 -20.44 55.82
C LYS A 27 -59.94 -19.32 55.42
N THR A 28 -58.71 -19.34 55.95
CA THR A 28 -57.68 -18.34 55.63
C THR A 28 -57.21 -18.46 54.19
N TRP A 29 -57.07 -19.68 53.65
CA TRP A 29 -56.78 -19.88 52.23
C TRP A 29 -57.88 -19.30 51.34
N LYS A 30 -59.16 -19.55 51.63
CA LYS A 30 -60.28 -18.97 50.84
C LYS A 30 -60.27 -17.44 50.82
N ILE A 31 -59.83 -16.79 51.90
CA ILE A 31 -59.68 -15.33 51.95
C ILE A 31 -58.55 -14.88 51.01
N LEU A 32 -57.41 -15.58 51.02
CA LEU A 32 -56.27 -15.29 50.15
C LEU A 32 -56.58 -15.60 48.68
N GLU A 33 -57.26 -16.70 48.39
CA GLU A 33 -57.74 -17.09 47.07
C GLU A 33 -58.70 -16.04 46.49
N HIS A 34 -59.67 -15.59 47.29
CA HIS A 34 -60.58 -14.51 46.90
C HIS A 34 -59.82 -13.20 46.63
N ALA A 35 -58.85 -12.85 47.47
CA ALA A 35 -58.01 -11.67 47.23
C ALA A 35 -57.19 -11.77 45.93
N ILE A 36 -56.64 -12.95 45.62
CA ILE A 36 -55.94 -13.20 44.35
C ILE A 36 -56.90 -13.01 43.16
N HIS A 37 -58.13 -13.53 43.24
CA HIS A 37 -59.16 -13.31 42.22
C HIS A 37 -59.48 -11.81 42.04
N GLU A 38 -59.69 -11.07 43.13
CA GLU A 38 -59.96 -9.62 43.06
C GLU A 38 -58.76 -8.83 42.48
N ILE A 39 -57.52 -9.26 42.74
CA ILE A 39 -56.33 -8.65 42.13
C ILE A 39 -56.32 -8.85 40.61
N TYR A 40 -56.58 -10.07 40.13
CA TYR A 40 -56.67 -10.34 38.68
C TYR A 40 -57.88 -9.65 38.02
N ASN A 41 -58.95 -9.39 38.77
CA ASN A 41 -60.13 -8.64 38.32
C ASN A 41 -59.95 -7.11 38.40
N HIS A 42 -58.77 -6.60 38.74
CA HIS A 42 -58.45 -5.18 38.91
C HIS A 42 -59.20 -4.46 40.05
N ASN A 43 -59.71 -5.20 41.04
CA ASN A 43 -60.49 -4.68 42.18
C ASN A 43 -59.67 -4.56 43.49
N ALA A 44 -58.36 -4.39 43.39
CA ALA A 44 -57.48 -4.47 44.56
C ALA A 44 -57.59 -3.29 45.55
N SER A 45 -58.25 -2.19 45.19
CA SER A 45 -58.42 -1.02 46.06
C SER A 45 -59.26 -1.30 47.31
N GLY A 46 -60.09 -2.36 47.29
CA GLY A 46 -60.90 -2.80 48.44
C GLY A 46 -60.19 -3.75 49.39
N LEU A 47 -58.94 -4.15 49.11
CA LEU A 47 -58.21 -5.16 49.87
C LEU A 47 -57.28 -4.53 50.91
N SER A 48 -57.25 -5.08 52.13
CA SER A 48 -56.26 -4.75 53.15
C SER A 48 -55.01 -5.62 52.99
N PHE A 49 -53.95 -5.07 52.37
CA PHE A 49 -52.69 -5.78 52.15
C PHE A 49 -52.00 -6.22 53.45
N GLU A 50 -52.15 -5.46 54.54
CA GLU A 50 -51.63 -5.82 55.85
C GLU A 50 -52.33 -7.06 56.41
N GLU A 51 -53.67 -7.12 56.31
CA GLU A 51 -54.45 -8.27 56.78
C GLU A 51 -54.16 -9.51 55.96
N LEU A 52 -54.05 -9.37 54.63
CA LEU A 52 -53.70 -10.47 53.72
C LEU A 52 -52.29 -10.97 53.98
N TYR A 53 -51.32 -10.07 54.18
CA TYR A 53 -49.96 -10.44 54.58
C TYR A 53 -49.95 -11.18 55.93
N ARG A 54 -50.70 -10.70 56.94
CA ARG A 54 -50.80 -11.36 58.25
C ARG A 54 -51.42 -12.76 58.14
N ASN A 55 -52.42 -12.92 57.28
CA ASN A 55 -53.06 -14.20 56.99
C ASN A 55 -52.06 -15.19 56.34
N ALA A 56 -51.31 -14.75 55.33
CA ALA A 56 -50.25 -15.55 54.71
C ALA A 56 -49.12 -15.89 55.69
N TYR A 57 -48.70 -14.91 56.52
CA TYR A 57 -47.72 -15.08 57.60
C TYR A 57 -48.15 -16.18 58.58
N ASN A 58 -49.39 -16.11 59.09
CA ASN A 58 -49.92 -17.10 60.02
C ASN A 58 -49.99 -18.50 59.41
N MET A 59 -50.37 -18.61 58.13
CA MET A 59 -50.39 -19.91 57.44
C MET A 59 -49.00 -20.55 57.36
N VAL A 60 -47.96 -19.78 57.05
CA VAL A 60 -46.58 -20.28 57.01
C VAL A 60 -46.07 -20.60 58.41
N LEU A 61 -46.29 -19.73 59.39
CA LEU A 61 -45.88 -19.92 60.79
C LEU A 61 -46.43 -21.22 61.39
N HIS A 62 -47.69 -21.54 61.08
CA HIS A 62 -48.38 -22.74 61.57
C HIS A 62 -48.20 -23.99 60.70
N LYS A 63 -47.14 -24.04 59.87
CA LYS A 63 -46.75 -25.19 59.02
C LYS A 63 -47.71 -25.53 57.87
N PHE A 64 -48.59 -24.61 57.46
CA PHE A 64 -49.46 -24.78 56.29
C PHE A 64 -48.89 -24.19 54.99
N GLY A 65 -47.56 -23.99 54.91
CA GLY A 65 -46.89 -23.39 53.75
C GLY A 65 -47.04 -24.18 52.45
N GLU A 66 -47.12 -25.51 52.50
CA GLU A 66 -47.32 -26.34 51.31
C GLU A 66 -48.71 -26.15 50.69
N LYS A 67 -49.74 -26.10 51.53
CA LYS A 67 -51.12 -25.84 51.13
C LYS A 67 -51.27 -24.45 50.51
N LEU A 68 -50.62 -23.45 51.10
CA LEU A 68 -50.60 -22.10 50.57
C LEU A 68 -49.89 -22.04 49.19
N TYR A 69 -48.76 -22.74 49.03
CA TYR A 69 -48.02 -22.76 47.75
C TYR A 69 -48.76 -23.52 46.65
N SER A 70 -49.30 -24.71 46.95
CA SER A 70 -50.07 -25.51 45.98
C SER A 70 -51.39 -24.83 45.60
N GLY A 71 -52.05 -24.19 46.56
CA GLY A 71 -53.22 -23.34 46.30
C GLY A 71 -52.88 -22.19 45.37
N LEU A 72 -51.78 -21.46 45.63
CA LEU A 72 -51.33 -20.36 44.78
C LEU A 72 -51.10 -20.83 43.34
N VAL A 73 -50.38 -21.95 43.16
CA VAL A 73 -50.14 -22.56 41.83
C VAL A 73 -51.46 -22.85 41.13
N ALA A 74 -52.42 -23.49 41.82
CA ALA A 74 -53.71 -23.83 41.23
C ALA A 74 -54.52 -22.61 40.81
N THR A 75 -54.65 -21.60 41.69
CA THR A 75 -55.40 -20.36 41.41
C THR A 75 -54.76 -19.57 40.27
N MET A 76 -53.44 -19.40 40.26
CA MET A 76 -52.73 -18.71 39.17
C MET A 76 -52.85 -19.47 37.85
N THR A 77 -52.72 -20.80 37.87
CA THR A 77 -52.88 -21.65 36.68
C THR A 77 -54.28 -21.52 36.08
N GLY A 78 -55.34 -21.48 36.92
CA GLY A 78 -56.71 -21.25 36.48
C GLY A 78 -56.86 -19.92 35.72
N HIS A 79 -56.42 -18.82 36.33
CA HIS A 79 -56.46 -17.50 35.69
C HIS A 79 -55.65 -17.43 34.39
N LEU A 80 -54.47 -18.04 34.35
CA LEU A 80 -53.62 -18.03 33.16
C LEU A 80 -54.23 -18.83 32.01
N LYS A 81 -55.00 -19.89 32.28
CA LYS A 81 -55.76 -20.61 31.26
C LYS A 81 -56.90 -19.76 30.71
N ASP A 82 -57.61 -19.02 31.54
CA ASP A 82 -58.65 -18.09 31.09
C ASP A 82 -58.05 -16.94 30.26
N ILE A 83 -56.89 -16.42 30.67
CA ILE A 83 -56.12 -15.44 29.90
C ILE A 83 -55.70 -16.02 28.55
N ALA A 84 -55.19 -17.25 28.50
CA ALA A 84 -54.80 -17.91 27.27
C ALA A 84 -56.00 -18.04 26.30
N GLN A 85 -57.16 -18.46 26.78
CA GLN A 85 -58.39 -18.52 25.96
C GLN A 85 -58.80 -17.14 25.41
N SER A 86 -58.69 -16.09 26.22
CA SER A 86 -58.97 -14.71 25.79
C SER A 86 -58.00 -14.25 24.70
N VAL A 87 -56.72 -14.59 24.80
CA VAL A 87 -55.70 -14.26 23.80
C VAL A 87 -55.90 -15.08 22.51
N GLU A 88 -56.28 -16.34 22.63
CA GLU A 88 -56.60 -17.20 21.48
C GLU A 88 -57.80 -16.67 20.69
N ALA A 89 -58.81 -16.13 21.38
CA ALA A 89 -60.00 -15.55 20.75
C ALA A 89 -59.74 -14.24 20.00
N ALA A 90 -58.63 -13.54 20.28
CA ALA A 90 -58.29 -12.28 19.60
C ALA A 90 -57.97 -12.52 18.12
N GLN A 91 -58.49 -11.70 17.21
CA GLN A 91 -58.37 -11.88 15.75
C GLN A 91 -57.40 -10.90 15.09
N GLY A 92 -56.64 -11.36 14.09
CA GLY A 92 -55.78 -10.50 13.27
C GLY A 92 -54.75 -9.71 14.09
N GLY A 93 -54.63 -8.41 13.81
CA GLY A 93 -53.64 -7.50 14.40
C GLY A 93 -53.82 -7.18 15.89
N SER A 94 -55.01 -7.42 16.47
CA SER A 94 -55.25 -7.19 17.90
C SER A 94 -54.66 -8.28 18.81
N PHE A 95 -54.17 -9.38 18.23
CA PHE A 95 -53.59 -10.48 18.99
C PHE A 95 -52.38 -10.07 19.83
N LEU A 96 -51.42 -9.34 19.25
CA LEU A 96 -50.24 -8.89 19.98
C LEU A 96 -50.59 -7.81 21.01
N GLU A 97 -51.59 -6.97 20.73
CA GLU A 97 -52.09 -5.95 21.65
C GLU A 97 -52.72 -6.58 22.88
N GLU A 98 -53.56 -7.59 22.66
CA GLU A 98 -54.19 -8.34 23.74
C GLU A 98 -53.16 -9.10 24.58
N LEU A 99 -52.21 -9.78 23.93
CA LEU A 99 -51.14 -10.49 24.62
C LEU A 99 -50.26 -9.54 25.45
N ASN A 100 -49.86 -8.41 24.88
CA ASN A 100 -49.08 -7.40 25.59
C ASN A 100 -49.87 -6.80 26.76
N ARG A 101 -51.15 -6.48 26.58
CA ARG A 101 -52.01 -5.97 27.65
C ARG A 101 -52.11 -6.97 28.80
N LYS A 102 -52.45 -8.22 28.50
CA LYS A 102 -52.59 -9.29 29.50
C LYS A 102 -51.27 -9.61 30.20
N TRP A 103 -50.14 -9.51 29.52
CA TRP A 103 -48.82 -9.64 30.13
C TRP A 103 -48.54 -8.53 31.14
N ASN A 104 -48.84 -7.28 30.78
CA ASN A 104 -48.66 -6.14 31.69
C ASN A 104 -49.58 -6.23 32.91
N ASP A 105 -50.82 -6.68 32.71
CA ASP A 105 -51.78 -6.90 33.81
C ASP A 105 -51.33 -8.03 34.73
N HIS A 106 -50.86 -9.15 34.16
CA HIS A 106 -50.29 -10.27 34.92
C HIS A 106 -49.08 -9.83 35.76
N ASN A 107 -48.16 -9.05 35.22
CA ASN A 107 -47.00 -8.57 35.96
C ASN A 107 -47.38 -7.63 37.12
N LYS A 108 -48.38 -6.76 36.94
CA LYS A 108 -48.91 -5.93 38.02
C LYS A 108 -49.53 -6.79 39.12
N ALA A 109 -50.37 -7.76 38.75
CA ALA A 109 -50.97 -8.70 39.68
C ALA A 109 -49.91 -9.51 40.43
N LEU A 110 -48.90 -10.01 39.73
CA LEU A 110 -47.79 -10.78 40.29
C LEU A 110 -47.00 -10.00 41.33
N GLN A 111 -46.75 -8.71 41.09
CA GLN A 111 -46.08 -7.85 42.07
C GLN A 111 -46.90 -7.72 43.36
N MET A 112 -48.22 -7.52 43.24
CA MET A 112 -49.12 -7.41 44.39
C MET A 112 -49.24 -8.73 45.16
N ILE A 113 -49.31 -9.86 44.46
CA ILE A 113 -49.35 -11.20 45.06
C ILE A 113 -48.03 -11.49 45.79
N ARG A 114 -46.89 -11.13 45.20
CA ARG A 114 -45.57 -11.23 45.84
C ARG A 114 -45.51 -10.40 47.12
N ASP A 115 -46.05 -9.20 47.13
CA ASP A 115 -46.06 -8.34 48.31
C ASP A 115 -46.89 -8.94 49.45
N ILE A 116 -48.05 -9.54 49.14
CA ILE A 116 -48.88 -10.28 50.10
C ILE A 116 -48.15 -11.53 50.62
N LEU A 117 -47.43 -12.25 49.77
CA LEU A 117 -46.77 -13.52 50.08
C LEU A 117 -45.29 -13.36 50.47
N MET A 118 -44.83 -12.14 50.76
CA MET A 118 -43.42 -11.84 51.03
C MET A 118 -42.80 -12.70 52.13
N TYR A 119 -43.57 -13.09 53.15
CA TYR A 119 -43.07 -13.97 54.21
C TYR A 119 -42.81 -15.41 53.73
N MET A 120 -43.65 -15.92 52.81
CA MET A 120 -43.45 -17.23 52.19
C MET A 120 -42.15 -17.25 51.38
N ASP A 121 -41.89 -16.24 50.57
CA ASP A 121 -40.64 -16.08 49.80
C ASP A 121 -39.40 -16.06 50.71
N ARG A 122 -39.48 -15.42 51.87
CA ARG A 122 -38.33 -15.26 52.79
C ARG A 122 -38.07 -16.48 53.68
N THR A 123 -39.06 -17.29 53.98
CA THR A 123 -38.94 -18.35 55.03
C THR A 123 -39.26 -19.76 54.54
N TYR A 124 -40.38 -19.94 53.85
CA TYR A 124 -40.83 -21.26 53.41
C TYR A 124 -40.11 -21.73 52.15
N ILE A 125 -39.88 -20.83 51.19
CA ILE A 125 -39.26 -21.17 49.92
C ILE A 125 -37.78 -21.59 50.08
N PRO A 126 -36.93 -20.88 50.85
CA PRO A 126 -35.54 -21.31 51.05
C PRO A 126 -35.42 -22.63 51.81
N SER A 127 -36.36 -22.91 52.73
CA SER A 127 -36.36 -24.16 53.51
C SER A 127 -36.87 -25.37 52.74
N THR A 128 -37.60 -25.16 51.64
CA THR A 128 -38.17 -26.24 50.81
C THR A 128 -37.61 -26.32 49.39
N GLN A 129 -36.65 -25.44 49.04
CA GLN A 129 -36.05 -25.32 47.70
C GLN A 129 -37.09 -25.18 46.56
N LYS A 130 -38.22 -24.52 46.84
CA LYS A 130 -39.26 -24.23 45.83
C LYS A 130 -38.91 -22.99 45.01
N THR A 131 -39.67 -22.75 43.93
CA THR A 131 -39.50 -21.55 43.10
C THR A 131 -40.16 -20.34 43.78
N PRO A 132 -39.46 -19.18 43.90
CA PRO A 132 -40.02 -17.92 44.38
C PRO A 132 -41.32 -17.52 43.68
N VAL A 133 -42.21 -16.78 44.35
CA VAL A 133 -43.54 -16.44 43.82
C VAL A 133 -43.46 -15.69 42.48
N HIS A 134 -42.53 -14.76 42.33
CA HIS A 134 -42.32 -14.03 41.08
C HIS A 134 -41.87 -14.97 39.94
N GLU A 135 -40.83 -15.78 40.15
CA GLU A 135 -40.35 -16.74 39.16
C GLU A 135 -41.39 -17.81 38.83
N LEU A 136 -42.19 -18.24 39.81
CA LEU A 136 -43.31 -19.15 39.62
C LEU A 136 -44.35 -18.53 38.67
N GLY A 137 -44.71 -17.25 38.86
CA GLY A 137 -45.64 -16.55 37.99
C GLY A 137 -45.16 -16.43 36.54
N LEU A 138 -43.86 -16.27 36.33
CA LEU A 138 -43.25 -16.27 35.00
C LEU A 138 -43.26 -17.67 34.37
N ASN A 139 -42.89 -18.70 35.13
CA ASN A 139 -42.90 -20.10 34.67
C ASN A 139 -44.32 -20.55 34.31
N LEU A 140 -45.32 -20.22 35.12
CA LEU A 140 -46.71 -20.55 34.83
C LEU A 140 -47.24 -19.82 33.59
N TRP A 141 -46.84 -18.55 33.37
CA TRP A 141 -47.18 -17.83 32.15
C TRP A 141 -46.58 -18.51 30.92
N LYS A 142 -45.30 -18.88 30.99
CA LYS A 142 -44.60 -19.60 29.94
C LYS A 142 -45.31 -20.92 29.60
N GLU A 143 -45.66 -21.73 30.59
CA GLU A 143 -46.27 -23.05 30.39
C GLU A 143 -47.71 -22.99 29.88
N ASN A 144 -48.54 -22.07 30.41
CA ASN A 144 -49.97 -22.05 30.12
C ASN A 144 -50.35 -21.09 28.98
N VAL A 145 -49.60 -20.02 28.76
CA VAL A 145 -49.89 -19.01 27.72
C VAL A 145 -48.99 -19.20 26.51
N ILE A 146 -47.67 -19.08 26.68
CA ILE A 146 -46.72 -19.11 25.53
C ILE A 146 -46.61 -20.50 24.91
N TYR A 147 -46.64 -21.56 25.73
CA TYR A 147 -46.60 -22.95 25.25
C TYR A 147 -47.97 -23.53 24.87
N SER A 148 -49.05 -22.73 24.93
CA SER A 148 -50.29 -23.12 24.26
C SER A 148 -50.02 -23.28 22.77
N SER A 149 -50.43 -24.42 22.18
CA SER A 149 -50.12 -24.77 20.79
C SER A 149 -50.61 -23.72 19.79
N GLN A 150 -51.77 -23.11 20.04
CA GLN A 150 -52.36 -22.10 19.17
C GLN A 150 -51.63 -20.76 19.28
N ILE A 151 -51.29 -20.33 20.50
CA ILE A 151 -50.59 -19.06 20.75
C ILE A 151 -49.15 -19.14 20.26
N ARG A 152 -48.44 -20.24 20.55
CA ARG A 152 -47.02 -20.42 20.23
C ARG A 152 -46.72 -20.22 18.76
N THR A 153 -47.39 -20.99 17.90
CA THR A 153 -47.18 -20.94 16.45
C THR A 153 -47.63 -19.62 15.87
N ARG A 154 -48.77 -19.09 16.34
CA ARG A 154 -49.29 -17.80 15.87
C ARG A 154 -48.36 -16.64 16.25
N LEU A 155 -47.87 -16.62 17.49
CA LEU A 155 -46.92 -15.63 17.98
C LEU A 155 -45.67 -15.60 17.12
N LEU A 156 -45.06 -16.77 16.88
CA LEU A 156 -43.88 -16.86 16.01
C LEU A 156 -44.18 -16.32 14.61
N ASN A 157 -45.23 -16.80 13.96
CA ASN A 157 -45.57 -16.40 12.59
C ASN A 157 -45.84 -14.89 12.49
N THR A 158 -46.63 -14.32 13.41
CA THR A 158 -46.93 -12.89 13.41
C THR A 158 -45.68 -12.04 13.64
N LEU A 159 -44.78 -12.44 14.54
CA LEU A 159 -43.52 -11.71 14.74
C LEU A 159 -42.62 -11.76 13.49
N LEU A 160 -42.54 -12.90 12.82
CA LEU A 160 -41.77 -13.05 11.57
C LEU A 160 -42.40 -12.26 10.40
N GLU A 161 -43.73 -12.26 10.30
CA GLU A 161 -44.47 -11.47 9.30
C GLU A 161 -44.23 -9.97 9.49
N LEU A 162 -44.28 -9.45 10.72
CA LEU A 162 -43.98 -8.04 10.99
C LEU A 162 -42.55 -7.66 10.61
N VAL A 163 -41.57 -8.53 10.89
CA VAL A 163 -40.18 -8.33 10.43
C VAL A 163 -40.11 -8.31 8.90
N HIS A 164 -40.81 -9.22 8.23
CA HIS A 164 -40.84 -9.29 6.76
C HIS A 164 -41.44 -8.01 6.16
N SER A 165 -42.61 -7.60 6.64
CA SER A 165 -43.29 -6.35 6.28
C SER A 165 -42.38 -5.13 6.44
N GLU A 166 -41.64 -5.04 7.56
CA GLU A 166 -40.69 -3.93 7.76
C GLU A 166 -39.53 -3.97 6.74
N ARG A 167 -39.01 -5.14 6.37
CA ARG A 167 -37.96 -5.28 5.34
C ARG A 167 -38.44 -4.87 3.95
N THR A 168 -39.73 -5.00 3.67
CA THR A 168 -40.39 -4.52 2.45
C THR A 168 -40.87 -3.07 2.55
N ALA A 169 -40.42 -2.33 3.58
CA ALA A 169 -40.72 -0.92 3.83
C ALA A 169 -42.17 -0.60 4.23
N GLU A 170 -42.88 -1.58 4.80
CA GLU A 170 -44.17 -1.34 5.46
C GLU A 170 -43.97 -0.83 6.90
N VAL A 171 -44.90 -0.02 7.38
CA VAL A 171 -44.85 0.55 8.73
C VAL A 171 -45.39 -0.47 9.73
N ILE A 172 -44.59 -0.80 10.75
CA ILE A 172 -44.97 -1.68 11.86
C ILE A 172 -44.97 -0.94 13.19
N ASP A 173 -45.74 -1.45 14.16
CA ASP A 173 -45.64 -0.99 15.55
C ASP A 173 -44.36 -1.55 16.21
N ARG A 174 -43.27 -0.79 16.16
CA ARG A 174 -42.01 -1.17 16.84
C ARG A 174 -42.15 -1.25 18.36
N GLY A 175 -43.12 -0.53 18.94
CA GLY A 175 -43.38 -0.53 20.37
C GLY A 175 -43.93 -1.88 20.84
N ILE A 176 -44.88 -2.44 20.08
CA ILE A 176 -45.44 -3.76 20.39
C ILE A 176 -44.41 -4.86 20.21
N MET A 177 -43.62 -4.81 19.13
CA MET A 177 -42.51 -5.74 18.91
C MET A 177 -41.56 -5.76 20.10
N ARG A 178 -41.12 -4.57 20.54
CA ARG A 178 -40.20 -4.44 21.68
C ARG A 178 -40.78 -5.00 22.97
N ASN A 179 -42.07 -4.77 23.22
CA ASN A 179 -42.70 -5.26 24.45
C ASN A 179 -42.83 -6.78 24.45
N ILE A 180 -43.19 -7.37 23.31
CA ILE A 180 -43.34 -8.83 23.16
C ILE A 180 -41.98 -9.54 23.19
N THR A 181 -40.96 -9.01 22.51
CA THR A 181 -39.60 -9.58 22.58
C THR A 181 -39.03 -9.44 23.99
N LYS A 182 -39.29 -8.31 24.66
CA LYS A 182 -38.94 -8.13 26.08
C LYS A 182 -39.65 -9.14 26.97
N MET A 183 -40.95 -9.41 26.76
CA MET A 183 -41.66 -10.47 27.48
C MET A 183 -40.97 -11.82 27.30
N LEU A 184 -40.64 -12.20 26.05
CA LEU A 184 -39.93 -13.46 25.79
C LEU A 184 -38.56 -13.52 26.49
N MET A 185 -37.88 -12.39 26.60
CA MET A 185 -36.63 -12.27 27.35
C MET A 185 -36.83 -12.39 28.87
N ASP A 186 -37.87 -11.75 29.42
CA ASP A 186 -38.23 -11.79 30.84
C ASP A 186 -38.62 -13.21 31.29
N LEU A 187 -39.23 -14.01 30.39
CA LEU A 187 -39.53 -15.43 30.61
C LEU A 187 -38.29 -16.34 30.55
N GLY A 188 -37.15 -15.80 30.12
CA GLY A 188 -35.86 -16.46 30.12
C GLY A 188 -35.14 -16.40 28.76
N PRO A 189 -33.81 -16.25 28.72
CA PRO A 189 -33.05 -16.19 27.47
C PRO A 189 -33.23 -17.41 26.56
N SER A 190 -33.47 -18.59 27.14
CA SER A 190 -33.73 -19.81 26.38
C SER A 190 -35.07 -19.78 25.67
N VAL A 191 -36.07 -19.10 26.22
CA VAL A 191 -37.41 -18.94 25.61
C VAL A 191 -37.31 -18.06 24.38
N TYR A 192 -36.75 -16.86 24.50
CA TYR A 192 -36.49 -16.00 23.34
C TYR A 192 -35.65 -16.71 22.27
N GLY A 193 -34.57 -17.39 22.69
CA GLY A 193 -33.68 -18.12 21.78
C GLY A 193 -34.37 -19.21 20.97
N GLN A 194 -35.14 -20.08 21.63
CA GLN A 194 -35.80 -21.24 21.01
C GLN A 194 -37.08 -20.85 20.27
N GLU A 195 -37.90 -20.00 20.88
CA GLU A 195 -39.23 -19.68 20.36
C GLU A 195 -39.21 -18.65 19.24
N PHE A 196 -38.20 -17.76 19.21
CA PHE A 196 -38.15 -16.68 18.22
C PHE A 196 -36.80 -16.59 17.50
N GLU A 197 -35.70 -16.35 18.22
CA GLU A 197 -34.40 -15.95 17.63
C GLU A 197 -33.89 -16.97 16.61
N THR A 198 -33.97 -18.27 16.91
CA THR A 198 -33.50 -19.33 16.01
C THR A 198 -34.25 -19.32 14.68
N HIS A 199 -35.58 -19.21 14.73
CA HIS A 199 -36.43 -19.18 13.55
C HIS A 199 -36.28 -17.85 12.78
N PHE A 200 -36.17 -16.74 13.50
CA PHE A 200 -35.87 -15.43 12.93
C PHE A 200 -34.57 -15.46 12.11
N LEU A 201 -33.49 -16.03 12.64
CA LEU A 201 -32.22 -16.15 11.93
C LEU A 201 -32.33 -17.05 10.69
N GLN A 202 -33.07 -18.17 10.77
CA GLN A 202 -33.28 -19.07 9.64
C GLN A 202 -34.07 -18.41 8.51
N VAL A 203 -35.19 -17.75 8.81
CA VAL A 203 -36.01 -17.04 7.82
C VAL A 203 -35.25 -15.84 7.24
N SER A 204 -34.43 -15.17 8.06
CA SER A 204 -33.56 -14.08 7.59
C SER A 204 -32.49 -14.57 6.62
N ALA A 205 -31.89 -15.74 6.89
CA ALA A 205 -30.92 -16.34 5.97
C ALA A 205 -31.57 -16.62 4.61
N GLU A 206 -32.75 -17.22 4.60
CA GLU A 206 -33.49 -17.49 3.36
C GLU A 206 -33.87 -16.20 2.61
N PHE A 207 -34.35 -15.18 3.33
CA PHE A 207 -34.67 -13.87 2.76
C PHE A 207 -33.45 -13.25 2.05
N TYR A 208 -32.31 -13.19 2.72
CA TYR A 208 -31.09 -12.59 2.16
C TYR A 208 -30.45 -13.46 1.07
N ARG A 209 -30.64 -14.78 1.11
CA ARG A 209 -30.23 -15.69 0.03
C ARG A 209 -30.99 -15.41 -1.26
N VAL A 210 -32.31 -15.23 -1.19
CA VAL A 210 -33.15 -14.91 -2.35
C VAL A 210 -32.88 -13.49 -2.84
N GLU A 211 -32.77 -12.52 -1.92
CA GLU A 211 -32.53 -11.12 -2.27
C GLU A 211 -31.14 -10.91 -2.91
N SER A 212 -30.09 -11.55 -2.37
CA SER A 212 -28.73 -11.47 -2.94
C SER A 212 -28.71 -12.00 -4.36
N GLN A 213 -29.32 -13.15 -4.61
CA GLN A 213 -29.38 -13.73 -5.95
C GLN A 213 -30.07 -12.80 -6.96
N LYS A 214 -31.19 -12.19 -6.56
CA LYS A 214 -31.89 -11.20 -7.38
C LYS A 214 -31.05 -9.95 -7.65
N PHE A 215 -30.32 -9.46 -6.66
CA PHE A 215 -29.45 -8.28 -6.86
C PHE A 215 -28.27 -8.60 -7.76
N ILE A 216 -27.68 -9.79 -7.67
CA ILE A 216 -26.60 -10.23 -8.55
C ILE A 216 -27.04 -10.29 -10.02
N GLU A 217 -28.30 -10.63 -10.29
CA GLU A 217 -28.82 -10.71 -11.66
C GLU A 217 -29.20 -9.35 -12.25
N CYS A 218 -29.60 -8.40 -11.41
CA CYS A 218 -30.23 -7.15 -11.86
C CYS A 218 -29.41 -5.88 -11.58
N CYS A 219 -28.30 -5.96 -10.84
CA CYS A 219 -27.52 -4.79 -10.42
C CYS A 219 -26.07 -4.91 -10.86
N ASP A 220 -25.42 -3.75 -11.04
CA ASP A 220 -23.97 -3.70 -11.11
C ASP A 220 -23.36 -3.92 -9.72
N CYS A 221 -22.05 -4.17 -9.66
CA CYS A 221 -21.38 -4.44 -8.39
C CYS A 221 -21.45 -3.25 -7.42
N GLY A 222 -21.37 -2.00 -7.90
CA GLY A 222 -21.40 -0.82 -7.02
C GLY A 222 -22.74 -0.66 -6.31
N ASP A 223 -23.83 -0.81 -7.05
CA ASP A 223 -25.19 -0.74 -6.53
C ASP A 223 -25.54 -1.95 -5.66
N TYR A 224 -25.01 -3.13 -5.98
CA TYR A 224 -25.09 -4.30 -5.09
C TYR A 224 -24.48 -3.99 -3.73
N LEU A 225 -23.24 -3.46 -3.70
CA LEU A 225 -22.53 -3.15 -2.45
C LEU A 225 -23.26 -2.10 -1.62
N LYS A 226 -23.82 -1.06 -2.25
CA LYS A 226 -24.66 -0.06 -1.57
C LYS A 226 -25.89 -0.69 -0.92
N LYS A 227 -26.57 -1.61 -1.63
CA LYS A 227 -27.75 -2.30 -1.10
C LYS A 227 -27.38 -3.24 0.05
N ALA A 228 -26.27 -3.97 -0.05
CA ALA A 228 -25.78 -4.84 1.01
C ALA A 228 -25.40 -4.05 2.27
N GLU A 229 -24.70 -2.92 2.11
CA GLU A 229 -24.39 -2.00 3.21
C GLU A 229 -25.66 -1.45 3.87
N ARG A 230 -26.65 -1.05 3.06
CA ARG A 230 -27.95 -0.59 3.58
C ARG A 230 -28.65 -1.66 4.40
N ARG A 231 -28.73 -2.90 3.91
CA ARG A 231 -29.36 -4.02 4.63
C ARG A 231 -28.66 -4.34 5.95
N LEU A 232 -27.33 -4.28 6.00
CA LEU A 232 -26.59 -4.43 7.25
C LEU A 232 -26.99 -3.36 8.28
N ASN A 233 -27.04 -2.09 7.87
CA ASN A 233 -27.43 -1.00 8.76
C ASN A 233 -28.89 -1.13 9.22
N GLU A 234 -29.80 -1.49 8.32
CA GLU A 234 -31.21 -1.74 8.65
C GLU A 234 -31.37 -2.85 9.71
N GLU A 235 -30.59 -3.94 9.64
CA GLU A 235 -30.60 -4.99 10.68
C GLU A 235 -30.02 -4.53 12.02
N MET A 236 -28.94 -3.74 12.00
CA MET A 236 -28.38 -3.19 13.24
C MET A 236 -29.38 -2.24 13.92
N GLU A 237 -30.01 -1.35 13.14
CA GLU A 237 -31.07 -0.47 13.64
C GLU A 237 -32.26 -1.26 14.19
N ARG A 238 -32.69 -2.31 13.48
CA ARG A 238 -33.77 -3.20 13.92
C ARG A 238 -33.49 -3.82 15.28
N VAL A 239 -32.27 -4.31 15.47
CA VAL A 239 -31.87 -4.89 16.75
C VAL A 239 -31.92 -3.83 17.85
N SER A 240 -31.37 -2.64 17.58
CA SER A 240 -31.38 -1.53 18.55
C SER A 240 -32.79 -1.08 18.97
N HIS A 241 -33.78 -1.24 18.08
CA HIS A 241 -35.15 -0.80 18.34
C HIS A 241 -35.97 -1.80 19.15
N TYR A 242 -35.92 -3.10 18.80
CA TYR A 242 -36.85 -4.07 19.38
C TYR A 242 -36.33 -5.51 19.58
N LEU A 243 -35.06 -5.82 19.30
CA LEU A 243 -34.50 -7.16 19.58
C LEU A 243 -33.51 -7.12 20.75
N ASP A 244 -33.13 -8.30 21.25
CA ASP A 244 -32.07 -8.41 22.25
C ASP A 244 -30.70 -8.10 21.61
N SER A 245 -29.84 -7.38 22.33
CA SER A 245 -28.51 -6.98 21.84
C SER A 245 -27.61 -8.16 21.50
N ARG A 246 -27.82 -9.34 22.08
CA ARG A 246 -27.07 -10.56 21.71
C ARG A 246 -27.43 -11.09 20.33
N THR A 247 -28.58 -10.70 19.78
CA THR A 247 -29.00 -11.06 18.43
C THR A 247 -28.21 -10.29 17.37
N GLU A 248 -27.69 -9.09 17.68
CA GLU A 248 -26.99 -8.21 16.72
C GLU A 248 -25.88 -8.94 15.98
N LYS A 249 -24.98 -9.58 16.72
CA LYS A 249 -23.86 -10.33 16.13
C LYS A 249 -24.34 -11.50 15.28
N LYS A 250 -25.41 -12.18 15.70
CA LYS A 250 -25.92 -13.38 14.98
C LYS A 250 -26.60 -12.99 13.67
N ILE A 251 -27.44 -11.96 13.66
CA ILE A 251 -28.11 -11.50 12.43
C ILE A 251 -27.10 -10.84 11.49
N THR A 252 -26.14 -10.07 12.01
CA THR A 252 -25.06 -9.48 11.21
C THR A 252 -24.28 -10.57 10.48
N ASN A 253 -23.89 -11.65 11.18
CA ASN A 253 -23.21 -12.79 10.54
C ASN A 253 -24.06 -13.45 9.44
N VAL A 254 -25.39 -13.50 9.60
CA VAL A 254 -26.29 -14.04 8.55
C VAL A 254 -26.27 -13.16 7.31
N VAL A 255 -26.37 -11.83 7.48
CA VAL A 255 -26.31 -10.90 6.34
C VAL A 255 -24.93 -10.93 5.68
N GLU A 256 -23.85 -10.92 6.47
CA GLU A 256 -22.47 -10.99 5.97
C GLU A 256 -22.26 -12.29 5.17
N LYS A 257 -22.74 -13.43 5.65
CA LYS A 257 -22.64 -14.70 4.95
C LYS A 257 -23.43 -14.72 3.64
N GLU A 258 -24.72 -14.40 3.70
CA GLU A 258 -25.63 -14.57 2.55
C GLU A 258 -25.44 -13.48 1.49
N MET A 259 -25.10 -12.25 1.89
CA MET A 259 -24.95 -11.13 0.96
C MET A 259 -23.50 -10.86 0.53
N ILE A 260 -22.49 -11.26 1.32
CA ILE A 260 -21.09 -10.94 1.02
C ILE A 260 -20.29 -12.22 0.77
N GLU A 261 -20.18 -13.11 1.76
CA GLU A 261 -19.29 -14.28 1.70
C GLU A 261 -19.61 -15.22 0.52
N ASN A 262 -20.90 -15.59 0.36
CA ASN A 262 -21.34 -16.51 -0.69
C ASN A 262 -21.13 -15.97 -2.11
N HIS A 263 -21.13 -14.66 -2.29
CA HIS A 263 -21.04 -14.00 -3.61
C HIS A 263 -19.70 -13.30 -3.84
N MET A 264 -18.79 -13.34 -2.86
CA MET A 264 -17.55 -12.58 -2.83
C MET A 264 -16.73 -12.65 -4.11
N LEU A 265 -16.44 -13.86 -4.61
CA LEU A 265 -15.68 -14.06 -5.84
C LEU A 265 -16.44 -13.57 -7.08
N ARG A 266 -17.76 -13.77 -7.11
CA ARG A 266 -18.62 -13.32 -8.21
C ARG A 266 -18.68 -11.80 -8.29
N LEU A 267 -18.73 -11.11 -7.15
CA LEU A 267 -18.69 -9.65 -7.05
C LEU A 267 -17.34 -9.10 -7.52
N ILE A 268 -16.22 -9.68 -7.07
CA ILE A 268 -14.87 -9.25 -7.47
C ILE A 268 -14.69 -9.40 -8.99
N HIS A 269 -15.12 -10.53 -9.55
CA HIS A 269 -14.95 -10.85 -10.98
C HIS A 269 -16.15 -10.47 -11.85
N MET A 270 -17.07 -9.65 -11.35
CA MET A 270 -18.27 -9.29 -12.10
C MET A 270 -17.90 -8.56 -13.39
N GLU A 271 -18.46 -9.01 -14.51
CA GLU A 271 -18.20 -8.42 -15.82
C GLU A 271 -18.62 -6.94 -15.83
N ASN A 272 -17.75 -6.07 -16.36
CA ASN A 272 -17.97 -4.63 -16.55
C ASN A 272 -18.33 -3.81 -15.29
N SER A 273 -18.26 -4.39 -14.09
CA SER A 273 -18.54 -3.65 -12.86
C SER A 273 -17.77 -4.11 -11.64
N GLY A 274 -17.08 -5.26 -11.69
CA GLY A 274 -16.29 -5.80 -10.60
C GLY A 274 -15.03 -4.98 -10.29
N LEU A 275 -14.16 -5.54 -9.43
CA LEU A 275 -13.02 -4.82 -8.84
C LEU A 275 -12.12 -4.17 -9.90
N VAL A 276 -11.77 -4.90 -10.96
CA VAL A 276 -10.87 -4.39 -12.01
C VAL A 276 -11.47 -3.15 -12.69
N HIS A 277 -12.76 -3.17 -13.00
CA HIS A 277 -13.44 -2.03 -13.62
C HIS A 277 -13.48 -0.83 -12.67
N MET A 278 -13.72 -1.06 -11.38
CA MET A 278 -13.67 0.01 -10.37
C MET A 278 -12.28 0.64 -10.24
N LEU A 279 -11.21 -0.16 -10.38
CA LEU A 279 -9.82 0.33 -10.39
C LEU A 279 -9.49 1.11 -11.66
N CYS A 280 -9.97 0.67 -12.83
CA CYS A 280 -9.74 1.37 -14.10
C CYS A 280 -10.41 2.75 -14.11
N ASP A 281 -11.68 2.83 -13.68
CA ASP A 281 -12.53 4.02 -13.75
C ASP A 281 -12.47 4.93 -12.51
N ASP A 282 -11.51 4.70 -11.61
CA ASP A 282 -11.31 5.52 -10.42
C ASP A 282 -12.57 5.65 -9.52
N LYS A 283 -13.35 4.56 -9.38
CA LYS A 283 -14.57 4.54 -8.55
C LYS A 283 -14.26 4.44 -7.05
N TYR A 284 -13.64 5.48 -6.47
CA TYR A 284 -13.13 5.48 -5.09
C TYR A 284 -14.17 5.12 -4.03
N GLU A 285 -15.41 5.61 -4.15
CA GLU A 285 -16.46 5.31 -3.16
C GLU A 285 -16.86 3.82 -3.18
N ASP A 286 -17.03 3.25 -4.36
CA ASP A 286 -17.41 1.84 -4.52
C ASP A 286 -16.27 0.92 -4.06
N LEU A 287 -15.01 1.31 -4.34
CA LEU A 287 -13.82 0.63 -3.80
C LEU A 287 -13.79 0.67 -2.27
N SER A 288 -14.15 1.81 -1.66
CA SER A 288 -14.22 1.94 -0.20
C SER A 288 -15.31 1.07 0.41
N ARG A 289 -16.50 1.03 -0.22
CA ARG A 289 -17.60 0.12 0.18
C ARG A 289 -17.17 -1.33 0.07
N MET A 290 -16.54 -1.72 -1.05
CA MET A 290 -16.02 -3.07 -1.25
C MET A 290 -15.03 -3.43 -0.14
N TYR A 291 -14.05 -2.55 0.15
CA TYR A 291 -13.07 -2.78 1.21
C TYR A 291 -13.72 -2.95 2.59
N ASN A 292 -14.64 -2.06 2.97
CA ASN A 292 -15.30 -2.10 4.28
C ASN A 292 -16.20 -3.33 4.46
N LEU A 293 -16.91 -3.76 3.41
CA LEU A 293 -17.73 -4.96 3.42
C LEU A 293 -16.88 -6.23 3.44
N PHE A 294 -15.82 -6.30 2.63
CA PHE A 294 -14.98 -7.49 2.49
C PHE A 294 -14.04 -7.68 3.68
N ARG A 295 -13.80 -6.63 4.47
CA ARG A 295 -13.10 -6.72 5.77
C ARG A 295 -13.88 -7.55 6.80
N ARG A 296 -15.20 -7.65 6.66
CA ARG A 296 -16.09 -8.35 7.61
C ARG A 296 -16.07 -9.86 7.45
N VAL A 297 -15.74 -10.35 6.25
CA VAL A 297 -15.71 -11.78 5.93
C VAL A 297 -14.28 -12.33 5.93
N THR A 298 -14.15 -13.62 6.25
CA THR A 298 -12.88 -14.33 6.18
C THR A 298 -12.33 -14.32 4.75
N ASP A 299 -11.02 -14.10 4.60
CA ASP A 299 -10.30 -14.03 3.33
C ASP A 299 -10.74 -12.94 2.32
N GLY A 300 -11.72 -12.08 2.66
CA GLY A 300 -12.24 -11.07 1.73
C GLY A 300 -11.18 -10.08 1.25
N LEU A 301 -10.48 -9.42 2.17
CA LEU A 301 -9.37 -8.52 1.81
C LEU A 301 -8.22 -9.25 1.11
N SER A 302 -8.00 -10.53 1.43
CA SER A 302 -6.96 -11.34 0.77
C SER A 302 -7.27 -11.51 -0.72
N LYS A 303 -8.53 -11.80 -1.06
CA LYS A 303 -9.00 -11.95 -2.44
C LYS A 303 -9.00 -10.65 -3.22
N VAL A 304 -9.45 -9.55 -2.61
CA VAL A 304 -9.36 -8.21 -3.22
C VAL A 304 -7.91 -7.86 -3.54
N ARG A 305 -6.99 -8.10 -2.60
CA ARG A 305 -5.55 -7.86 -2.80
C ARG A 305 -4.95 -8.75 -3.88
N GLU A 306 -5.32 -10.03 -3.93
CA GLU A 306 -4.87 -10.98 -4.97
C GLU A 306 -5.23 -10.49 -6.38
N VAL A 307 -6.49 -10.10 -6.59
CA VAL A 307 -6.97 -9.63 -7.89
C VAL A 307 -6.38 -8.27 -8.26
N MET A 308 -6.28 -7.34 -7.30
CA MET A 308 -5.59 -6.06 -7.52
C MET A 308 -4.12 -6.29 -7.92
N THR A 309 -3.40 -7.14 -7.21
CA THR A 309 -1.99 -7.47 -7.51
C THR A 309 -1.85 -8.08 -8.90
N SER A 310 -2.73 -9.01 -9.27
CA SER A 310 -2.74 -9.63 -10.59
C SER A 310 -2.97 -8.60 -11.70
N HIS A 311 -3.98 -7.73 -11.53
CA HIS A 311 -4.28 -6.67 -12.48
C HIS A 311 -3.11 -5.67 -12.63
N MET A 312 -2.52 -5.24 -11.52
CA MET A 312 -1.37 -4.33 -11.54
C MET A 312 -0.15 -4.92 -12.23
N ARG A 313 0.13 -6.22 -12.00
CA ARG A 313 1.25 -6.90 -12.68
C ARG A 313 1.02 -7.02 -14.17
N GLU A 314 -0.21 -7.26 -14.61
CA GLU A 314 -0.54 -7.34 -16.03
C GLU A 314 -0.51 -5.95 -16.70
N SER A 315 -1.15 -4.94 -16.10
CA SER A 315 -1.10 -3.54 -16.57
C SER A 315 0.34 -3.04 -16.65
N GLY A 316 1.11 -3.24 -15.58
CA GLY A 316 2.52 -2.85 -15.50
C GLY A 316 3.38 -3.58 -16.52
N LYS A 317 3.16 -4.89 -16.74
CA LYS A 317 3.87 -5.65 -17.77
C LYS A 317 3.59 -5.08 -19.17
N GLN A 318 2.34 -4.76 -19.49
CA GLN A 318 2.01 -4.14 -20.78
C GLN A 318 2.67 -2.77 -20.92
N LEU A 319 2.70 -1.97 -19.85
CA LEU A 319 3.38 -0.68 -19.84
C LEU A 319 4.88 -0.80 -20.11
N VAL A 320 5.56 -1.80 -19.52
CA VAL A 320 7.02 -1.93 -19.64
C VAL A 320 7.51 -2.73 -20.85
N THR A 321 6.63 -3.46 -21.54
CA THR A 321 7.01 -4.35 -22.66
C THR A 321 6.52 -3.86 -24.03
N ASP A 322 5.58 -2.92 -24.09
CA ASP A 322 5.03 -2.38 -25.32
C ASP A 322 6.10 -1.64 -26.17
N PRO A 323 6.42 -2.14 -27.39
CA PRO A 323 7.45 -1.56 -28.25
C PRO A 323 7.23 -0.08 -28.61
N GLU A 324 5.98 0.37 -28.70
CA GLU A 324 5.67 1.77 -28.99
C GLU A 324 6.01 2.67 -27.80
N ARG A 325 5.73 2.20 -26.58
CA ARG A 325 6.03 2.92 -25.33
C ARG A 325 7.52 2.97 -25.02
N LEU A 326 8.31 2.05 -25.58
CA LEU A 326 9.77 2.02 -25.41
C LEU A 326 10.51 3.02 -26.32
N LYS A 327 9.81 3.75 -27.20
CA LYS A 327 10.42 4.74 -28.09
C LYS A 327 10.86 6.02 -27.37
N ASP A 328 10.08 6.43 -26.36
CA ASP A 328 10.32 7.61 -25.54
C ASP A 328 10.60 7.23 -24.06
N PRO A 329 11.88 7.27 -23.64
CA PRO A 329 12.27 6.99 -22.26
C PRO A 329 11.65 7.92 -21.21
N VAL A 330 11.39 9.19 -21.57
CA VAL A 330 10.85 10.18 -20.62
C VAL A 330 9.38 9.91 -20.37
N GLU A 331 8.62 9.67 -21.44
CA GLU A 331 7.20 9.31 -21.35
C GLU A 331 7.01 7.98 -20.63
N TYR A 332 7.87 6.99 -20.89
CA TYR A 332 7.88 5.71 -20.19
C TYR A 332 7.93 5.88 -18.67
N VAL A 333 8.90 6.66 -18.16
CA VAL A 333 9.07 6.87 -16.72
C VAL A 333 7.91 7.71 -16.16
N GLN A 334 7.42 8.70 -16.90
CA GLN A 334 6.27 9.49 -16.47
C GLN A 334 5.03 8.61 -16.26
N ARG A 335 4.72 7.71 -17.20
CA ARG A 335 3.59 6.79 -17.06
C ARG A 335 3.73 5.83 -15.87
N LEU A 336 4.96 5.41 -15.53
CA LEU A 336 5.22 4.62 -14.32
C LEU A 336 4.90 5.42 -13.05
N LEU A 337 5.27 6.70 -13.01
CA LEU A 337 4.97 7.58 -11.89
C LEU A 337 3.45 7.84 -11.75
N ASP A 338 2.77 8.08 -12.88
CA ASP A 338 1.33 8.32 -12.89
C ASP A 338 0.55 7.09 -12.43
N GLU A 339 0.95 5.88 -12.87
CA GLU A 339 0.34 4.63 -12.42
C GLU A 339 0.57 4.41 -10.91
N LYS A 340 1.75 4.79 -10.39
CA LYS A 340 2.04 4.70 -8.95
C LYS A 340 1.17 5.65 -8.15
N ASP A 341 1.08 6.90 -8.57
CA ASP A 341 0.27 7.94 -7.93
C ASP A 341 -1.22 7.54 -7.91
N LYS A 342 -1.72 6.94 -9.00
CA LYS A 342 -3.08 6.40 -9.07
C LYS A 342 -3.36 5.37 -7.98
N TYR A 343 -2.52 4.35 -7.87
CA TYR A 343 -2.73 3.29 -6.88
C TYR A 343 -2.47 3.75 -5.44
N ASP A 344 -1.52 4.66 -5.21
CA ASP A 344 -1.34 5.29 -3.90
C ASP A 344 -2.59 6.04 -3.48
N LYS A 345 -3.20 6.80 -4.39
CA LYS A 345 -4.45 7.51 -4.14
C LYS A 345 -5.60 6.56 -3.83
N ILE A 346 -5.73 5.46 -4.58
CA ILE A 346 -6.74 4.41 -4.29
C ILE A 346 -6.53 3.84 -2.88
N ILE A 347 -5.31 3.45 -2.52
CA ILE A 347 -5.04 2.84 -1.21
C ILE A 347 -5.30 3.84 -0.08
N ASN A 348 -4.93 5.11 -0.27
CA ASN A 348 -5.12 6.16 0.72
C ASN A 348 -6.60 6.52 0.92
N LEU A 349 -7.37 6.66 -0.17
CA LEU A 349 -8.77 7.11 -0.10
C LEU A 349 -9.76 5.98 0.13
N ALA A 350 -9.57 4.82 -0.51
CA ALA A 350 -10.54 3.73 -0.49
C ALA A 350 -10.18 2.62 0.51
N PHE A 351 -8.89 2.30 0.70
CA PHE A 351 -8.44 1.17 1.50
C PHE A 351 -7.85 1.56 2.86
N ASN A 352 -8.20 2.74 3.38
CA ASN A 352 -7.78 3.23 4.70
C ASN A 352 -6.26 3.18 4.95
N ASN A 353 -5.44 3.35 3.90
CA ASN A 353 -3.99 3.24 3.95
C ASN A 353 -3.49 1.89 4.51
N ASP A 354 -4.13 0.79 4.13
CA ASP A 354 -3.75 -0.57 4.54
C ASP A 354 -2.33 -0.93 4.06
N LYS A 355 -1.43 -1.23 5.01
CA LYS A 355 -0.03 -1.58 4.74
C LYS A 355 0.14 -2.83 3.88
N SER A 356 -0.78 -3.79 3.96
CA SER A 356 -0.72 -5.01 3.15
C SER A 356 -0.96 -4.72 1.68
N PHE A 357 -1.83 -3.76 1.36
CA PHE A 357 -2.05 -3.27 0.00
C PHE A 357 -0.88 -2.41 -0.50
N GLN A 358 -0.30 -1.56 0.36
CA GLN A 358 0.94 -0.83 0.05
C GLN A 358 2.10 -1.78 -0.30
N ASN A 359 2.27 -2.87 0.48
CA ASN A 359 3.29 -3.88 0.20
C ASN A 359 3.04 -4.62 -1.11
N ALA A 360 1.77 -4.92 -1.42
CA ALA A 360 1.40 -5.53 -2.71
C ALA A 360 1.68 -4.61 -3.90
N LEU A 361 1.45 -3.30 -3.74
CA LEU A 361 1.80 -2.26 -4.72
C LEU A 361 3.31 -2.21 -4.94
N ASN A 362 4.10 -2.09 -3.87
CA ASN A 362 5.56 -2.05 -3.94
C ASN A 362 6.14 -3.32 -4.62
N SER A 363 5.65 -4.50 -4.22
CA SER A 363 6.09 -5.77 -4.81
C SER A 363 5.70 -5.92 -6.28
N SER A 364 4.54 -5.37 -6.68
CA SER A 364 4.11 -5.38 -8.09
C SER A 364 5.01 -4.50 -8.95
N PHE A 365 5.32 -3.28 -8.48
CA PHE A 365 6.25 -2.39 -9.17
C PHE A 365 7.66 -2.97 -9.28
N GLU A 366 8.18 -3.56 -8.20
CA GLU A 366 9.45 -4.29 -8.23
C GLU A 366 9.43 -5.45 -9.22
N TYR A 367 8.31 -6.16 -9.34
CA TYR A 367 8.18 -7.24 -10.32
C TYR A 367 8.26 -6.73 -11.77
N PHE A 368 7.37 -5.82 -12.18
CA PHE A 368 7.27 -5.49 -13.60
C PHE A 368 8.35 -4.51 -14.08
N ILE A 369 8.87 -3.61 -13.23
CA ILE A 369 9.91 -2.66 -13.66
C ILE A 369 11.19 -3.39 -14.12
N ASN A 370 11.47 -4.55 -13.51
CA ASN A 370 12.64 -5.38 -13.81
C ASN A 370 12.41 -6.36 -14.97
N LEU A 371 11.19 -6.44 -15.54
CA LEU A 371 10.96 -7.21 -16.78
C LEU A 371 11.61 -6.54 -18.00
N ASN A 372 11.82 -5.23 -17.93
CA ASN A 372 12.50 -4.47 -18.97
C ASN A 372 13.95 -4.16 -18.53
N PRO A 373 14.98 -4.75 -19.18
CA PRO A 373 16.38 -4.50 -18.84
C PRO A 373 16.84 -3.06 -19.18
N ARG A 374 15.98 -2.25 -19.83
CA ARG A 374 16.26 -0.84 -20.13
C ARG A 374 15.70 0.12 -19.09
N SER A 375 14.92 -0.35 -18.11
CA SER A 375 14.39 0.51 -17.04
C SER A 375 15.48 1.38 -16.35
N PRO A 376 16.68 0.85 -16.00
CA PRO A 376 17.74 1.68 -15.41
C PRO A 376 18.24 2.80 -16.34
N GLU A 377 18.39 2.52 -17.64
CA GLU A 377 18.77 3.51 -18.67
C GLU A 377 17.71 4.61 -18.76
N PHE A 378 16.44 4.22 -18.82
CA PHE A 378 15.31 5.13 -19.01
C PHE A 378 15.11 6.06 -17.81
N ILE A 379 15.23 5.54 -16.59
CA ILE A 379 15.17 6.36 -15.37
C ILE A 379 16.33 7.36 -15.36
N SER A 380 17.54 6.96 -15.77
CA SER A 380 18.69 7.87 -15.89
C SER A 380 18.46 8.97 -16.94
N LEU A 381 17.87 8.65 -18.09
CA LEU A 381 17.53 9.61 -19.14
C LEU A 381 16.42 10.58 -18.69
N PHE A 382 15.41 10.09 -17.97
CA PHE A 382 14.36 10.92 -17.40
C PHE A 382 14.94 11.95 -16.42
N VAL A 383 15.84 11.52 -15.53
CA VAL A 383 16.56 12.41 -14.62
C VAL A 383 17.39 13.44 -15.37
N ASP A 384 18.13 13.02 -16.41
CA ASP A 384 18.90 13.94 -17.25
C ASP A 384 18.02 14.99 -17.95
N ASP A 385 16.84 14.62 -18.45
CA ASP A 385 15.92 15.59 -19.06
C ASP A 385 15.34 16.57 -18.03
N LYS A 386 14.91 16.08 -16.86
CA LYS A 386 14.40 16.93 -15.76
C LYS A 386 15.45 17.91 -15.27
N LEU A 387 16.71 17.49 -15.10
CA LEU A 387 17.80 18.36 -14.64
C LEU A 387 18.34 19.31 -15.73
N ARG A 388 18.08 19.05 -17.02
CA ARG A 388 18.48 19.95 -18.13
C ARG A 388 17.42 20.98 -18.50
N LYS A 389 16.15 20.57 -18.56
CA LYS A 389 15.04 21.39 -19.07
C LYS A 389 13.96 21.63 -18.02
N GLY A 390 13.69 20.63 -17.18
CA GLY A 390 12.59 20.63 -16.22
C GLY A 390 12.74 21.62 -15.06
N LEU A 391 13.92 22.20 -14.86
CA LEU A 391 14.19 23.18 -13.81
C LEU A 391 13.87 24.64 -14.20
N LYS A 392 13.52 24.93 -15.47
CA LYS A 392 13.22 26.29 -15.90
C LYS A 392 11.82 26.73 -15.45
N GLY A 393 11.75 27.51 -14.38
CA GLY A 393 10.50 28.10 -13.87
C GLY A 393 9.71 27.21 -12.90
N VAL A 394 10.32 26.13 -12.41
CA VAL A 394 9.76 25.21 -11.40
C VAL A 394 10.35 25.56 -10.02
N SER A 395 9.56 25.45 -8.95
CA SER A 395 10.03 25.72 -7.59
C SER A 395 11.02 24.66 -7.12
N GLU A 396 11.94 25.00 -6.20
CA GLU A 396 12.88 24.03 -5.63
C GLU A 396 12.16 22.87 -4.92
N ASP A 397 11.01 23.14 -4.30
CA ASP A 397 10.20 22.12 -3.62
C ASP A 397 9.63 21.09 -4.61
N ASP A 398 9.12 21.53 -5.77
CA ASP A 398 8.59 20.63 -6.80
C ASP A 398 9.68 19.74 -7.42
N VAL A 399 10.90 20.25 -7.47
CA VAL A 399 12.08 19.51 -7.93
C VAL A 399 12.39 18.39 -6.94
N GLU A 400 12.40 18.70 -5.65
CA GLU A 400 12.67 17.71 -4.60
C GLU A 400 11.61 16.60 -4.59
N VAL A 401 10.32 16.95 -4.73
CA VAL A 401 9.23 15.96 -4.89
C VAL A 401 9.46 15.06 -6.11
N THR A 402 9.91 15.64 -7.22
CA THR A 402 10.23 14.87 -8.44
C THR A 402 11.41 13.92 -8.20
N LEU A 403 12.47 14.38 -7.51
CA LEU A 403 13.62 13.55 -7.17
C LEU A 403 13.23 12.40 -6.23
N ASP A 404 12.34 12.63 -5.26
CA ASP A 404 11.83 11.58 -4.37
C ASP A 404 11.04 10.52 -5.12
N LYS A 405 10.20 10.93 -6.08
CA LYS A 405 9.49 10.00 -6.98
C LYS A 405 10.45 9.16 -7.82
N VAL A 406 11.50 9.76 -8.37
CA VAL A 406 12.55 9.02 -9.09
C VAL A 406 13.25 8.03 -8.16
N MET A 407 13.60 8.45 -6.95
CA MET A 407 14.27 7.59 -5.98
C MET A 407 13.40 6.42 -5.54
N MET A 408 12.08 6.61 -5.47
CA MET A 408 11.12 5.53 -5.27
C MET A 408 11.21 4.47 -6.39
N LEU A 409 11.24 4.87 -7.67
CA LEU A 409 11.44 3.92 -8.78
C LEU A 409 12.83 3.28 -8.74
N PHE A 410 13.88 4.03 -8.39
CA PHE A 410 15.23 3.51 -8.24
C PHE A 410 15.32 2.41 -7.19
N ARG A 411 14.59 2.51 -6.08
CA ARG A 411 14.56 1.46 -5.04
C ARG A 411 14.06 0.12 -5.59
N TYR A 412 13.09 0.15 -6.50
CA TYR A 412 12.53 -1.05 -7.14
C TYR A 412 13.47 -1.69 -8.17
N LEU A 413 14.53 -1.03 -8.62
CA LEU A 413 15.48 -1.61 -9.57
C LEU A 413 16.34 -2.70 -8.92
N GLN A 414 16.50 -3.83 -9.60
CA GLN A 414 17.45 -4.86 -9.22
C GLN A 414 18.88 -4.55 -9.69
N GLU A 415 19.02 -3.99 -10.91
CA GLU A 415 20.32 -3.64 -11.51
C GLU A 415 20.65 -2.14 -11.33
N LYS A 416 20.95 -1.74 -10.08
CA LYS A 416 21.25 -0.34 -9.73
C LYS A 416 22.61 0.12 -10.26
N ASP A 417 23.54 -0.79 -10.50
CA ASP A 417 24.85 -0.51 -11.11
C ASP A 417 24.76 -0.11 -12.59
N VAL A 418 23.78 -0.66 -13.33
CA VAL A 418 23.47 -0.23 -14.70
C VAL A 418 22.98 1.23 -14.68
N PHE A 419 22.09 1.58 -13.74
CA PHE A 419 21.69 2.97 -13.53
C PHE A 419 22.90 3.86 -13.21
N GLU A 420 23.78 3.44 -12.29
CA GLU A 420 25.00 4.17 -11.91
C GLU A 420 25.83 4.54 -13.16
N LYS A 421 26.03 3.56 -14.07
CA LYS A 421 26.82 3.73 -15.29
C LYS A 421 26.24 4.82 -16.20
N TYR A 422 24.94 4.72 -16.52
CA TYR A 422 24.28 5.70 -17.38
C TYR A 422 24.18 7.06 -16.71
N TYR A 423 23.84 7.11 -15.42
CA TYR A 423 23.77 8.35 -14.65
C TYR A 423 25.12 9.07 -14.64
N LYS A 424 26.21 8.33 -14.41
CA LYS A 424 27.58 8.85 -14.46
C LYS A 424 27.93 9.46 -15.83
N GLN A 425 27.54 8.80 -16.93
CA GLN A 425 27.75 9.32 -18.29
C GLN A 425 26.95 10.61 -18.52
N HIS A 426 25.69 10.66 -18.10
CA HIS A 426 24.83 11.83 -18.25
C HIS A 426 25.33 13.01 -17.39
N LEU A 427 25.69 12.75 -16.14
CA LEU A 427 26.29 13.74 -15.23
C LEU A 427 27.58 14.31 -15.83
N ALA A 428 28.48 13.46 -16.34
CA ALA A 428 29.72 13.92 -16.97
C ALA A 428 29.44 14.85 -18.15
N LYS A 429 28.48 14.51 -19.02
CA LYS A 429 28.08 15.36 -20.14
C LYS A 429 27.53 16.71 -19.65
N ARG A 430 26.73 16.74 -18.57
CA ARG A 430 26.16 17.98 -18.03
C ARG A 430 27.22 18.89 -17.42
N LEU A 431 28.13 18.34 -16.61
CA LEU A 431 29.21 19.08 -15.96
C LEU A 431 30.19 19.67 -17.00
N LEU A 432 30.66 18.87 -17.94
CA LEU A 432 31.67 19.31 -18.92
C LEU A 432 31.10 20.27 -19.98
N SER A 433 29.80 20.14 -20.31
CA SER A 433 29.17 21.05 -21.27
C SER A 433 28.68 22.37 -20.65
N GLY A 434 28.84 22.56 -19.34
CA GLY A 434 28.37 23.74 -18.61
C GLY A 434 26.84 23.93 -18.68
N LYS A 435 26.09 22.82 -18.81
CA LYS A 435 24.63 22.82 -18.94
C LYS A 435 23.89 22.42 -17.66
N THR A 436 24.55 22.43 -16.51
CA THR A 436 23.89 22.22 -15.23
C THR A 436 22.99 23.42 -14.92
N VAL A 437 21.72 23.16 -14.63
CA VAL A 437 20.75 24.22 -14.28
C VAL A 437 20.79 24.55 -12.79
N SER A 438 21.02 23.55 -11.94
CA SER A 438 21.22 23.72 -10.49
C SER A 438 22.20 22.67 -9.97
N ASP A 439 23.31 23.14 -9.38
CA ASP A 439 24.29 22.27 -8.71
C ASP A 439 23.71 21.66 -7.42
N ASP A 440 22.79 22.36 -6.77
CA ASP A 440 22.16 21.92 -5.52
C ASP A 440 21.21 20.74 -5.75
N ALA A 441 20.43 20.76 -6.85
CA ALA A 441 19.58 19.64 -7.24
C ALA A 441 20.39 18.37 -7.56
N GLU A 442 21.54 18.51 -8.24
CA GLU A 442 22.45 17.41 -8.53
C GLU A 442 23.05 16.82 -7.25
N ARG A 443 23.46 17.68 -6.31
CA ARG A 443 23.98 17.28 -4.99
C ARG A 443 22.90 16.59 -4.15
N SER A 444 21.67 17.10 -4.15
CA SER A 444 20.52 16.48 -3.47
C SER A 444 20.32 15.04 -3.95
N LEU A 445 20.28 14.83 -5.27
CA LEU A 445 20.14 13.49 -5.83
C LEU A 445 21.30 12.55 -5.44
N ILE A 446 22.55 13.04 -5.46
CA ILE A 446 23.69 12.23 -5.01
C ILE A 446 23.57 11.85 -3.53
N VAL A 447 23.11 12.76 -2.67
CA VAL A 447 22.87 12.46 -1.25
C VAL A 447 21.80 11.37 -1.10
N LYS A 448 20.70 11.43 -1.87
CA LYS A 448 19.66 10.39 -1.86
C LYS A 448 20.22 9.04 -2.33
N LEU A 449 21.01 9.01 -3.41
CA LEU A 449 21.69 7.79 -3.88
C LEU A 449 22.66 7.21 -2.84
N LYS A 450 23.35 8.08 -2.10
CA LYS A 450 24.27 7.70 -1.01
C LYS A 450 23.54 7.04 0.15
N THR A 451 22.35 7.54 0.50
CA THR A 451 21.51 6.96 1.55
C THR A 451 21.04 5.55 1.19
N GLU A 452 20.69 5.31 -0.08
CA GLU A 452 20.20 4.00 -0.54
C GLU A 452 21.32 2.97 -0.76
N CYS A 453 22.42 3.36 -1.42
CA CYS A 453 23.46 2.44 -1.89
C CYS A 453 24.81 2.57 -1.15
N GLY A 454 24.94 3.54 -0.26
CA GLY A 454 26.14 3.81 0.52
C GLY A 454 27.22 4.59 -0.23
N TYR A 455 28.25 5.01 0.52
CA TYR A 455 29.32 5.89 0.04
C TYR A 455 30.11 5.35 -1.16
N GLN A 456 30.34 4.04 -1.23
CA GLN A 456 31.11 3.45 -2.35
C GLN A 456 30.40 3.63 -3.71
N PHE A 457 29.08 3.82 -3.72
CA PHE A 457 28.29 4.06 -4.94
C PHE A 457 28.47 5.49 -5.43
N THR A 458 28.47 6.46 -4.51
CA THR A 458 28.51 7.89 -4.88
C THR A 458 29.91 8.47 -4.94
N SER A 459 30.92 7.82 -4.37
CA SER A 459 32.30 8.34 -4.27
C SER A 459 32.86 8.85 -5.61
N LYS A 460 32.62 8.13 -6.71
CA LYS A 460 33.06 8.55 -8.05
C LYS A 460 32.29 9.80 -8.54
N LEU A 461 30.99 9.89 -8.26
CA LEU A 461 30.15 11.02 -8.64
C LEU A 461 30.51 12.28 -7.82
N GLU A 462 30.73 12.11 -6.51
CA GLU A 462 31.21 13.18 -5.62
C GLU A 462 32.59 13.69 -6.08
N GLY A 463 33.48 12.78 -6.46
CA GLY A 463 34.79 13.12 -7.03
C GLY A 463 34.71 13.97 -8.31
N MET A 464 33.70 13.74 -9.16
CA MET A 464 33.48 14.57 -10.36
C MET A 464 33.18 16.03 -9.99
N PHE A 465 32.40 16.28 -8.94
CA PHE A 465 32.14 17.65 -8.46
C PHE A 465 33.38 18.30 -7.85
N THR A 466 34.16 17.55 -7.09
CA THR A 466 35.43 18.04 -6.53
C THR A 466 36.40 18.42 -7.65
N ASP A 467 36.54 17.59 -8.68
CA ASP A 467 37.39 17.86 -9.84
C ASP A 467 36.96 19.16 -10.57
N MET A 468 35.65 19.41 -10.72
CA MET A 468 35.16 20.65 -11.34
C MET A 468 35.56 21.89 -10.53
N LYS A 469 35.37 21.85 -9.20
CA LYS A 469 35.75 22.96 -8.32
C LYS A 469 37.26 23.19 -8.30
N THR A 470 38.04 22.14 -8.09
CA THR A 470 39.51 22.22 -8.07
C THR A 470 40.07 22.69 -9.42
N SER A 471 39.43 22.33 -10.53
CA SER A 471 39.82 22.82 -11.86
C SER A 471 39.62 24.32 -12.00
N GLN A 472 38.53 24.88 -11.47
CA GLN A 472 38.31 26.33 -11.46
C GLN A 472 39.39 27.05 -10.66
N ASP A 473 39.69 26.56 -9.44
CA ASP A 473 40.74 27.12 -8.59
C ASP A 473 42.12 27.03 -9.27
N THR A 474 42.42 25.90 -9.92
CA THR A 474 43.66 25.69 -10.68
C THR A 474 43.79 26.66 -11.85
N MET A 475 42.70 26.91 -12.58
CA MET A 475 42.71 27.87 -13.69
C MET A 475 42.88 29.31 -13.22
N GLN A 476 42.28 29.69 -12.09
CA GLN A 476 42.52 31.01 -11.48
C GLN A 476 44.00 31.17 -11.09
N GLY A 477 44.60 30.14 -10.49
CA GLY A 477 46.02 30.11 -10.16
C GLY A 477 46.92 30.19 -11.41
N PHE A 478 46.59 29.46 -12.48
CA PHE A 478 47.36 29.46 -13.72
C PHE A 478 47.47 30.85 -14.34
N TYR A 479 46.33 31.54 -14.48
CA TYR A 479 46.29 32.90 -15.02
C TYR A 479 46.88 33.94 -14.06
N GLY A 480 46.79 33.72 -12.74
CA GLY A 480 47.48 34.56 -11.76
C GLY A 480 49.00 34.50 -11.87
N CYS A 481 49.56 33.34 -12.23
CA CYS A 481 51.00 33.16 -12.45
C CYS A 481 51.47 33.57 -13.86
N HIS A 482 50.56 33.71 -14.82
CA HIS A 482 50.88 34.02 -16.22
C HIS A 482 50.01 35.17 -16.77
N PRO A 483 50.08 36.39 -16.19
CA PRO A 483 49.28 37.53 -16.64
C PRO A 483 49.58 37.94 -18.10
N GLU A 484 50.75 37.60 -18.62
CA GLU A 484 51.16 37.84 -20.00
C GLU A 484 50.32 37.09 -21.05
N LEU A 485 49.53 36.09 -20.64
CA LEU A 485 48.64 35.33 -21.52
C LEU A 485 47.31 36.05 -21.82
N SER A 486 47.10 37.25 -21.27
CA SER A 486 45.83 38.00 -21.39
C SER A 486 45.49 38.45 -22.83
N ASP A 487 46.51 38.67 -23.67
CA ASP A 487 46.33 39.11 -25.07
C ASP A 487 46.22 37.95 -26.08
N GLY A 488 46.39 36.70 -25.63
CA GLY A 488 46.40 35.50 -26.46
C GLY A 488 45.07 34.72 -26.51
N PRO A 489 45.06 33.53 -27.14
CA PRO A 489 43.90 32.65 -27.10
C PRO A 489 43.60 32.22 -25.66
N THR A 490 42.34 32.30 -25.24
CA THR A 490 41.91 31.90 -23.89
C THR A 490 41.78 30.38 -23.80
N LEU A 491 42.48 29.76 -22.85
CA LEU A 491 42.40 28.33 -22.55
C LEU A 491 41.71 28.15 -21.20
N THR A 492 40.67 27.32 -21.17
CA THR A 492 40.05 26.86 -19.92
C THR A 492 40.21 25.36 -19.84
N VAL A 493 40.92 24.87 -18.82
CA VAL A 493 41.21 23.46 -18.63
C VAL A 493 40.39 22.91 -17.46
N GLN A 494 39.76 21.76 -17.69
CA GLN A 494 39.12 20.96 -16.65
C GLN A 494 39.97 19.71 -16.43
N VAL A 495 40.59 19.60 -15.27
CA VAL A 495 41.46 18.48 -14.90
C VAL A 495 40.63 17.41 -14.22
N LEU A 496 40.56 16.23 -14.84
CA LEU A 496 39.67 15.14 -14.43
C LEU A 496 40.46 13.97 -13.85
N THR A 497 40.04 13.46 -12.69
CA THR A 497 40.68 12.31 -12.04
C THR A 497 40.35 11.01 -12.81
N THR A 498 41.37 10.32 -13.30
CA THR A 498 41.21 9.05 -14.02
C THR A 498 40.53 8.00 -13.11
N GLY A 499 39.49 7.32 -13.61
CA GLY A 499 38.68 6.36 -12.86
C GLY A 499 37.40 6.96 -12.24
N SER A 500 37.41 8.25 -11.89
CA SER A 500 36.20 8.95 -11.42
C SER A 500 35.29 9.36 -12.57
N TRP A 501 35.82 9.56 -13.78
CA TRP A 501 35.06 9.97 -14.97
C TRP A 501 34.86 8.82 -15.96
N PRO A 502 33.81 8.86 -16.81
CA PRO A 502 33.57 7.88 -17.86
C PRO A 502 34.43 8.20 -19.11
N THR A 503 35.73 8.40 -18.94
CA THR A 503 36.65 8.73 -20.04
C THR A 503 37.06 7.47 -20.80
N GLN A 504 37.08 7.55 -22.13
CA GLN A 504 37.61 6.51 -23.01
C GLN A 504 39.06 6.84 -23.36
N SER A 505 39.86 5.81 -23.66
CA SER A 505 41.18 6.00 -24.27
C SER A 505 41.00 6.56 -25.68
N SER A 506 41.26 7.85 -25.87
CA SER A 506 41.21 8.50 -27.18
C SER A 506 42.62 8.65 -27.76
N VAL A 507 42.72 8.52 -29.08
CA VAL A 507 43.93 8.82 -29.84
C VAL A 507 44.14 10.33 -29.84
N THR A 508 45.38 10.77 -29.64
CA THR A 508 45.71 12.19 -29.61
C THR A 508 45.57 12.80 -31.00
N CYS A 509 44.67 13.78 -31.13
CA CYS A 509 44.58 14.62 -32.32
C CYS A 509 45.71 15.66 -32.31
N ASN A 510 46.28 15.92 -33.49
CA ASN A 510 47.24 16.99 -33.70
C ASN A 510 46.55 18.36 -33.54
N LEU A 511 46.94 19.10 -32.50
CA LEU A 511 46.40 20.43 -32.20
C LEU A 511 47.16 21.52 -32.99
N PRO A 512 46.50 22.63 -33.36
CA PRO A 512 47.17 23.80 -33.92
C PRO A 512 48.35 24.26 -33.06
N ALA A 513 49.40 24.82 -33.69
CA ALA A 513 50.65 25.16 -33.02
C ALA A 513 50.44 26.13 -31.83
N GLU A 514 49.54 27.10 -31.99
CA GLU A 514 49.19 28.09 -30.97
C GLU A 514 48.56 27.43 -29.74
N MET A 515 47.67 26.46 -29.96
CA MET A 515 47.00 25.70 -28.89
C MET A 515 47.95 24.72 -28.22
N SER A 516 48.81 24.05 -29.00
CA SER A 516 49.83 23.13 -28.49
C SER A 516 50.79 23.84 -27.53
N ALA A 517 51.26 25.04 -27.89
CA ALA A 517 52.13 25.84 -27.03
C ALA A 517 51.44 26.22 -25.70
N LEU A 518 50.16 26.59 -25.75
CA LEU A 518 49.40 26.96 -24.56
C LEU A 518 49.08 25.75 -23.66
N CYS A 519 48.76 24.61 -24.26
CA CYS A 519 48.60 23.34 -23.55
C CYS A 519 49.89 22.91 -22.82
N GLU A 520 51.06 23.11 -23.43
CA GLU A 520 52.35 22.76 -22.80
C GLU A 520 52.73 23.72 -21.67
N LYS A 521 52.42 25.02 -21.80
CA LYS A 521 52.54 25.99 -20.69
C LYS A 521 51.68 25.57 -19.50
N PHE A 522 50.41 25.23 -19.73
CA PHE A 522 49.52 24.74 -18.68
C PHE A 522 50.04 23.44 -18.06
N ARG A 523 50.54 22.51 -18.88
CA ARG A 523 51.10 21.24 -18.41
C ARG A 523 52.30 21.47 -17.48
N SER A 524 53.20 22.36 -17.86
CA SER A 524 54.38 22.71 -17.07
C SER A 524 53.99 23.33 -15.72
N TYR A 525 53.03 24.27 -15.73
CA TYR A 525 52.47 24.83 -14.51
C TYR A 525 51.87 23.75 -13.60
N TYR A 526 50.97 22.92 -14.13
CA TYR A 526 50.26 21.91 -13.35
C TYR A 526 51.22 20.88 -12.74
N LEU A 527 52.19 20.38 -13.52
CA LEU A 527 53.16 19.38 -13.04
C LEU A 527 54.19 19.98 -12.08
N GLY A 528 54.47 21.28 -12.19
CA GLY A 528 55.28 22.01 -11.21
C GLY A 528 54.60 22.11 -9.84
N THR A 529 53.28 22.30 -9.81
CA THR A 529 52.50 22.36 -8.56
C THR A 529 52.09 20.98 -8.04
N HIS A 530 51.92 19.98 -8.92
CA HIS A 530 51.46 18.64 -8.58
C HIS A 530 52.45 17.56 -9.02
N THR A 531 53.45 17.32 -8.18
CA THR A 531 54.50 16.31 -8.42
C THR A 531 53.94 14.88 -8.43
N GLY A 532 54.53 14.01 -9.26
CA GLY A 532 54.14 12.60 -9.36
C GLY A 532 52.88 12.31 -10.18
N ARG A 533 52.25 13.33 -10.80
CA ARG A 533 51.08 13.16 -11.67
C ARG A 533 51.47 13.06 -13.15
N ARG A 534 50.60 12.45 -13.95
CA ARG A 534 50.69 12.43 -15.42
C ARG A 534 49.39 12.98 -16.01
N LEU A 535 49.52 13.94 -16.92
CA LEU A 535 48.40 14.51 -17.67
C LEU A 535 48.27 13.84 -19.04
N SER A 536 47.02 13.67 -19.48
CA SER A 536 46.64 13.20 -20.81
C SER A 536 45.48 14.04 -21.31
N TRP A 537 45.62 14.64 -22.49
CA TRP A 537 44.61 15.50 -23.08
C TRP A 537 43.49 14.69 -23.75
N GLN A 538 42.24 14.98 -23.41
CA GLN A 538 41.05 14.37 -24.03
C GLN A 538 40.47 15.32 -25.09
N THR A 539 41.04 15.26 -26.29
CA THR A 539 40.70 16.18 -27.39
C THR A 539 39.27 16.00 -27.91
N ASN A 540 38.68 14.82 -27.77
CA ASN A 540 37.30 14.51 -28.14
C ASN A 540 36.23 15.21 -27.27
N MET A 541 36.57 15.68 -26.07
CA MET A 541 35.60 16.22 -25.10
C MET A 541 35.60 17.75 -25.02
N GLY A 542 36.50 18.43 -25.74
CA GLY A 542 36.65 19.88 -25.70
C GLY A 542 35.78 20.64 -26.70
N THR A 543 35.69 21.95 -26.49
CA THR A 543 35.05 22.92 -27.38
C THR A 543 35.95 24.13 -27.58
N ALA A 544 35.79 24.82 -28.70
CA ALA A 544 36.51 26.04 -29.01
C ALA A 544 35.57 27.08 -29.65
N ASP A 545 35.88 28.35 -29.41
CA ASP A 545 35.23 29.48 -30.06
C ASP A 545 36.20 30.11 -31.06
N LEU A 546 35.81 30.13 -32.34
CA LEU A 546 36.64 30.62 -33.43
C LEU A 546 36.05 31.87 -34.05
N LYS A 547 36.87 32.90 -34.26
CA LYS A 547 36.50 34.07 -35.07
C LYS A 547 36.78 33.74 -36.53
N ALA A 548 35.74 33.49 -37.31
CA ALA A 548 35.83 33.16 -38.72
C ALA A 548 35.41 34.35 -39.59
N THR A 549 36.13 34.57 -40.70
CA THR A 549 35.80 35.59 -41.70
C THR A 549 35.51 34.89 -43.03
N PHE A 550 34.33 35.14 -43.61
CA PHE A 550 33.88 34.51 -44.85
C PHE A 550 33.69 35.54 -45.97
N GLY A 551 34.03 35.17 -47.21
CA GLY A 551 33.77 35.96 -48.41
C GLY A 551 34.21 37.43 -48.32
N LYS A 552 33.29 38.37 -48.55
CA LYS A 552 33.55 39.84 -48.51
C LYS A 552 33.68 40.41 -47.09
N GLY A 553 34.27 39.67 -46.16
CA GLY A 553 34.54 40.15 -44.79
C GLY A 553 33.42 39.92 -43.77
N GLN A 554 32.50 38.98 -44.01
CA GLN A 554 31.47 38.63 -43.02
C GLN A 554 32.12 37.90 -41.84
N LYS A 555 31.98 38.46 -40.63
CA LYS A 555 32.58 37.92 -39.41
C LYS A 555 31.54 37.16 -38.59
N HIS A 556 31.89 35.94 -38.19
CA HIS A 556 31.09 35.10 -37.30
C HIS A 556 31.96 34.51 -36.20
N GLU A 557 31.37 34.28 -35.03
CA GLU A 557 31.99 33.52 -33.95
C GLU A 557 31.41 32.11 -33.95
N LEU A 558 32.23 31.10 -34.24
CA LEU A 558 31.83 29.71 -34.37
C LEU A 558 32.13 28.97 -33.06
N ASN A 559 31.09 28.49 -32.38
CA ASN A 559 31.26 27.56 -31.27
C ASN A 559 31.29 26.13 -31.84
N VAL A 560 32.44 25.48 -31.76
CA VAL A 560 32.77 24.20 -32.40
C VAL A 560 33.38 23.22 -31.40
N SER A 561 33.44 21.93 -31.73
CA SER A 561 34.26 20.95 -30.99
C SER A 561 35.74 21.15 -31.29
N THR A 562 36.63 20.61 -30.44
CA THR A 562 38.08 20.64 -30.69
C THR A 562 38.45 20.02 -32.04
N TYR A 563 37.82 18.91 -32.42
CA TYR A 563 38.05 18.27 -33.72
C TYR A 563 37.63 19.16 -34.90
N GLN A 564 36.48 19.82 -34.78
CA GLN A 564 36.05 20.80 -35.79
C GLN A 564 37.01 21.99 -35.86
N MET A 565 37.55 22.46 -34.73
CA MET A 565 38.59 23.49 -34.73
C MET A 565 39.84 23.03 -35.47
N CYS A 566 40.37 21.83 -35.16
CA CYS A 566 41.56 21.31 -35.83
C CYS A 566 41.37 21.26 -37.35
N VAL A 567 40.21 20.79 -37.82
CA VAL A 567 39.87 20.77 -39.25
C VAL A 567 39.79 22.18 -39.85
N LEU A 568 39.07 23.11 -39.20
CA LEU A 568 38.87 24.47 -39.72
C LEU A 568 40.18 25.27 -39.78
N MET A 569 41.08 25.07 -38.83
CA MET A 569 42.37 25.78 -38.78
C MET A 569 43.30 25.41 -39.95
N LEU A 570 43.16 24.23 -40.55
CA LEU A 570 43.94 23.84 -41.73
C LEU A 570 43.65 24.75 -42.94
N PHE A 571 42.42 25.25 -43.05
CA PHE A 571 42.00 26.09 -44.18
C PHE A 571 42.57 27.52 -44.14
N ASN A 572 43.30 27.90 -43.09
CA ASN A 572 44.07 29.14 -43.09
C ASN A 572 45.30 29.07 -44.02
N ASN A 573 45.78 27.86 -44.31
CA ASN A 573 46.99 27.62 -45.11
C ASN A 573 46.71 26.89 -46.45
N ALA A 574 45.48 26.44 -46.68
CA ALA A 574 45.09 25.71 -47.87
C ALA A 574 43.63 25.99 -48.25
N ASP A 575 43.38 26.30 -49.52
CA ASP A 575 42.02 26.59 -50.01
C ASP A 575 41.17 25.33 -50.25
N ARG A 576 41.83 24.19 -50.47
CA ARG A 576 41.21 22.89 -50.79
C ARG A 576 41.99 21.76 -50.13
N LEU A 577 41.27 20.87 -49.45
CA LEU A 577 41.84 19.68 -48.78
C LEU A 577 40.96 18.46 -49.03
N SER A 578 41.56 17.32 -49.33
CA SER A 578 40.89 16.02 -49.40
C SER A 578 40.66 15.41 -48.02
N TYR A 579 39.73 14.45 -47.91
CA TYR A 579 39.50 13.70 -46.67
C TYR A 579 40.80 13.11 -46.10
N LYS A 580 41.65 12.49 -46.95
CA LYS A 580 42.90 11.84 -46.52
C LYS A 580 43.93 12.85 -46.03
N GLU A 581 44.03 14.02 -46.66
CA GLU A 581 44.93 15.09 -46.19
C GLU A 581 44.51 15.62 -44.83
N ILE A 582 43.20 15.79 -44.60
CA ILE A 582 42.66 16.22 -43.30
C ILE A 582 42.91 15.14 -42.24
N GLU A 583 42.67 13.86 -42.57
CA GLU A 583 42.92 12.73 -41.67
C GLU A 583 44.38 12.63 -41.26
N GLN A 584 45.32 12.74 -42.20
CA GLN A 584 46.76 12.72 -41.92
C GLN A 584 47.21 13.93 -41.11
N ALA A 585 46.71 15.13 -41.42
CA ALA A 585 47.13 16.35 -40.73
C ALA A 585 46.61 16.40 -39.28
N THR A 586 45.39 15.91 -39.04
CA THR A 586 44.73 16.02 -37.73
C THR A 586 44.85 14.77 -36.85
N GLU A 587 45.12 13.60 -37.44
CA GLU A 587 45.11 12.29 -36.77
C GLU A 587 43.81 12.00 -36.01
N ILE A 588 42.69 12.59 -36.45
CA ILE A 588 41.37 12.32 -35.87
C ILE A 588 40.91 10.93 -36.31
N PRO A 589 40.36 10.09 -35.40
CA PRO A 589 39.79 8.79 -35.78
C PRO A 589 38.76 8.91 -36.90
N ALA A 590 38.83 8.03 -37.90
CA ALA A 590 38.00 8.10 -39.12
C ALA A 590 36.49 8.23 -38.85
N SER A 591 35.97 7.54 -37.83
CA SER A 591 34.56 7.63 -37.45
C SER A 591 34.16 9.04 -36.97
N ASP A 592 35.03 9.67 -36.19
CA ASP A 592 34.81 11.01 -35.65
C ASP A 592 35.07 12.09 -36.70
N LEU A 593 36.07 11.88 -37.57
CA LEU A 593 36.36 12.77 -38.69
C LEU A 593 35.19 12.84 -39.68
N LYS A 594 34.61 11.69 -40.04
CA LYS A 594 33.41 11.65 -40.90
C LYS A 594 32.24 12.44 -40.29
N ARG A 595 31.96 12.27 -39.00
CA ARG A 595 30.91 13.03 -38.27
C ARG A 595 31.23 14.52 -38.21
N CYS A 596 32.50 14.87 -37.99
CA CYS A 596 32.99 16.24 -37.99
C CYS A 596 32.76 16.91 -39.36
N LEU A 597 33.23 16.30 -40.45
CA LEU A 597 33.06 16.84 -41.80
C LEU A 597 31.59 16.89 -42.23
N GLN A 598 30.77 15.90 -41.85
CA GLN A 598 29.34 15.93 -42.07
C GLN A 598 28.68 17.15 -41.41
N SER A 599 29.05 17.47 -40.16
CA SER A 599 28.54 18.64 -39.44
C SER A 599 28.98 19.98 -40.07
N LEU A 600 30.20 20.03 -40.61
CA LEU A 600 30.78 21.24 -41.20
C LEU A 600 30.35 21.48 -42.65
N ALA A 601 30.02 20.43 -43.41
CA ALA A 601 29.76 20.54 -44.85
C ALA A 601 28.29 20.29 -45.26
N LEU A 602 27.57 19.41 -44.55
CA LEU A 602 26.26 18.90 -45.03
C LEU A 602 25.06 19.45 -44.25
N VAL A 603 25.27 20.10 -43.10
CA VAL A 603 24.18 20.68 -42.31
C VAL A 603 23.74 22.03 -42.88
N LYS A 604 22.57 22.07 -43.51
CA LYS A 604 22.01 23.29 -44.10
C LYS A 604 21.94 24.44 -43.09
N GLY A 605 22.52 25.58 -43.44
CA GLY A 605 22.55 26.78 -42.59
C GLY A 605 23.65 26.77 -41.53
N ARG A 606 24.45 25.71 -41.44
CA ARG A 606 25.67 25.61 -40.62
C ARG A 606 26.87 25.08 -41.42
N ASN A 607 26.71 24.92 -42.73
CA ASN A 607 27.69 24.40 -43.65
C ASN A 607 28.77 25.45 -43.95
N VAL A 608 29.73 25.56 -43.05
CA VAL A 608 30.90 26.46 -43.18
C VAL A 608 31.93 25.93 -44.18
N LEU A 609 31.89 24.63 -44.47
CA LEU A 609 32.61 23.99 -45.57
C LEU A 609 31.64 23.60 -46.68
N ARG A 610 32.18 23.37 -47.88
CA ARG A 610 31.51 22.70 -48.99
C ARG A 610 32.27 21.43 -49.35
N LYS A 611 31.51 20.44 -49.80
CA LYS A 611 32.01 19.14 -50.25
C LYS A 611 31.90 19.04 -51.77
N GLU A 612 32.92 18.47 -52.41
CA GLU A 612 32.91 18.08 -53.82
C GLU A 612 33.42 16.64 -53.97
N PRO A 613 32.67 15.74 -54.65
CA PRO A 613 31.33 15.95 -55.23
C PRO A 613 30.25 16.09 -54.14
N MET A 614 29.16 16.82 -54.39
CA MET A 614 28.10 16.99 -53.39
C MET A 614 27.31 15.68 -53.19
N GLY A 615 27.19 15.22 -51.94
CA GLY A 615 26.51 13.97 -51.58
C GLY A 615 26.00 13.99 -50.14
N LYS A 616 25.27 12.94 -49.73
CA LYS A 616 24.68 12.82 -48.38
C LYS A 616 25.63 12.24 -47.33
N GLU A 617 26.67 11.54 -47.76
CA GLU A 617 27.65 10.88 -46.89
C GLU A 617 29.04 11.46 -47.11
N ILE A 618 29.98 11.16 -46.21
CA ILE A 618 31.40 11.52 -46.34
C ILE A 618 32.19 10.27 -46.74
N VAL A 619 32.90 10.36 -47.86
CA VAL A 619 33.71 9.31 -48.49
C VAL A 619 35.16 9.78 -48.57
N GLU A 620 36.11 8.85 -48.65
CA GLU A 620 37.55 9.15 -48.58
C GLU A 620 38.11 9.93 -49.77
N ASP A 621 37.40 9.95 -50.90
CA ASP A 621 37.79 10.70 -52.10
C ASP A 621 37.19 12.11 -52.16
N ASP A 622 36.44 12.51 -51.12
CA ASP A 622 35.83 13.83 -51.06
C ASP A 622 36.87 14.93 -50.85
N ALA A 623 36.65 16.08 -51.51
CA ALA A 623 37.38 17.32 -51.28
C ALA A 623 36.51 18.36 -50.58
N PHE A 624 37.14 19.15 -49.72
CA PHE A 624 36.50 20.18 -48.91
C PHE A 624 37.14 21.54 -49.17
N PHE A 625 36.30 22.58 -49.14
CA PHE A 625 36.69 23.98 -49.34
C PHE A 625 35.82 24.89 -48.46
N VAL A 626 36.35 26.07 -48.13
CA VAL A 626 35.61 27.06 -47.34
C VAL A 626 34.37 27.54 -48.10
N ASN A 627 33.23 27.61 -47.41
CA ASN A 627 31.99 28.11 -48.00
C ASN A 627 31.93 29.64 -47.91
N ASP A 628 32.49 30.36 -48.88
CA ASP A 628 32.43 31.83 -48.92
C ASP A 628 31.03 32.43 -49.03
N LYS A 629 30.03 31.62 -49.38
CA LYS A 629 28.61 32.05 -49.39
C LYS A 629 27.88 31.70 -48.08
N PHE A 630 28.59 31.22 -47.06
CA PHE A 630 28.01 31.00 -45.75
C PHE A 630 27.51 32.31 -45.16
N SER A 631 26.29 32.31 -44.64
CA SER A 631 25.69 33.46 -43.97
C SER A 631 24.71 32.99 -42.91
N SER A 632 24.72 33.65 -41.76
CA SER A 632 23.84 33.38 -40.63
C SER A 632 23.21 34.68 -40.13
N LYS A 633 21.94 34.60 -39.67
CA LYS A 633 21.27 35.72 -38.99
C LYS A 633 21.92 36.06 -37.64
N LEU A 634 22.63 35.10 -37.04
CA LEU A 634 23.29 35.23 -35.75
C LEU A 634 24.79 35.44 -35.93
N TYR A 635 25.36 36.38 -35.17
CA TYR A 635 26.81 36.60 -35.12
C TYR A 635 27.54 35.40 -34.51
N LYS A 636 27.04 34.88 -33.37
CA LYS A 636 27.51 33.63 -32.77
C LYS A 636 26.74 32.45 -33.34
N VAL A 637 27.46 31.52 -33.96
CA VAL A 637 26.90 30.32 -34.59
C VAL A 637 27.45 29.08 -33.90
N LYS A 638 26.56 28.28 -33.31
CA LYS A 638 26.95 27.00 -32.73
C LYS A 638 26.88 25.90 -33.78
N ILE A 639 28.02 25.29 -34.08
CA ILE A 639 28.08 24.11 -34.95
C ILE A 639 28.22 22.90 -34.05
N GLY A 640 27.09 22.27 -33.73
CA GLY A 640 27.14 21.01 -32.99
C GLY A 640 27.71 19.92 -33.88
N THR A 641 28.63 19.11 -33.35
CA THR A 641 28.96 17.82 -33.97
C THR A 641 27.66 17.05 -34.19
N VAL A 642 27.52 16.31 -35.30
CA VAL A 642 26.41 15.38 -35.46
C VAL A 642 26.60 14.28 -34.42
N VAL A 643 25.96 14.45 -33.26
CA VAL A 643 25.94 13.44 -32.20
C VAL A 643 24.81 12.48 -32.52
N ALA A 644 25.06 11.18 -32.41
CA ALA A 644 23.99 10.20 -32.36
C ALA A 644 23.09 10.54 -31.16
N GLN A 645 21.85 10.97 -31.40
CA GLN A 645 20.92 11.37 -30.34
C GLN A 645 20.58 10.22 -29.37
N LYS A 646 20.84 8.98 -29.80
CA LYS A 646 20.73 7.74 -29.03
C LYS A 646 22.01 6.95 -29.26
N GLU A 647 22.52 6.27 -28.22
CA GLU A 647 23.55 5.25 -28.41
C GLU A 647 23.05 4.25 -29.47
N SER A 648 23.92 3.92 -30.41
CA SER A 648 23.67 2.84 -31.36
C SER A 648 23.60 1.50 -30.62
N GLU A 649 22.87 0.52 -31.16
CA GLU A 649 22.82 -0.83 -30.57
C GLU A 649 24.21 -1.43 -30.24
N PRO A 650 25.27 -1.28 -31.06
CA PRO A 650 26.60 -1.74 -30.69
C PRO A 650 27.19 -0.99 -29.48
N GLU A 651 27.01 0.34 -29.37
CA GLU A 651 27.47 1.12 -28.20
C GLU A 651 26.73 0.68 -26.93
N LYS A 652 25.44 0.38 -27.02
CA LYS A 652 24.66 -0.15 -25.88
C LYS A 652 25.16 -1.51 -25.42
N GLN A 653 25.45 -2.40 -26.37
CA GLN A 653 25.98 -3.73 -26.06
C GLN A 653 27.35 -3.64 -25.41
N GLU A 654 28.21 -2.73 -25.88
CA GLU A 654 29.50 -2.44 -25.26
C GLU A 654 29.34 -1.89 -23.83
N THR A 655 28.41 -0.96 -23.61
CA THR A 655 28.12 -0.43 -22.27
C THR A 655 27.67 -1.54 -21.33
N ARG A 656 26.81 -2.47 -21.77
CA ARG A 656 26.39 -3.64 -20.98
C ARG A 656 27.55 -4.58 -20.68
N GLN A 657 28.38 -4.90 -21.66
CA GLN A 657 29.56 -5.74 -21.45
C GLN A 657 30.52 -5.11 -20.45
N ARG A 658 30.73 -3.80 -20.50
CA ARG A 658 31.55 -3.08 -19.51
C ARG A 658 30.98 -3.19 -18.10
N VAL A 659 29.66 -3.13 -17.93
CA VAL A 659 29.03 -3.33 -16.61
C VAL A 659 29.30 -4.75 -16.10
N GLU A 660 29.17 -5.77 -16.95
CA GLU A 660 29.49 -7.15 -16.59
C GLU A 660 30.97 -7.34 -16.21
N GLU A 661 31.90 -6.72 -16.94
CA GLU A 661 33.32 -6.70 -16.58
C GLU A 661 33.55 -5.99 -15.22
N ASP A 662 32.86 -4.87 -14.97
CA ASP A 662 32.94 -4.12 -13.71
C ASP A 662 32.36 -4.92 -12.51
N ARG A 663 31.47 -5.90 -12.75
CA ARG A 663 30.90 -6.79 -11.71
C ARG A 663 31.88 -7.84 -11.22
N LYS A 664 32.76 -8.37 -12.09
CA LYS A 664 33.72 -9.45 -11.76
C LYS A 664 34.58 -9.15 -10.52
N PRO A 665 35.33 -8.03 -10.45
CA PRO A 665 36.14 -7.72 -9.27
C PRO A 665 35.31 -7.45 -8.02
N GLN A 666 34.07 -6.97 -8.16
CA GLN A 666 33.15 -6.76 -7.03
C GLN A 666 32.71 -8.10 -6.42
N ILE A 667 32.41 -9.09 -7.27
CA ILE A 667 32.09 -10.45 -6.84
C ILE A 667 33.29 -11.09 -6.13
N GLU A 668 34.49 -11.00 -6.72
CA GLU A 668 35.71 -11.53 -6.10
C GLU A 668 35.98 -10.89 -4.74
N ALA A 669 35.88 -9.56 -4.63
CA ALA A 669 36.05 -8.85 -3.36
C ALA A 669 35.01 -9.25 -2.31
N ALA A 670 33.76 -9.49 -2.70
CA ALA A 670 32.72 -10.00 -1.81
C ALA A 670 33.06 -11.41 -1.29
N ILE A 671 33.40 -12.34 -2.20
CA ILE A 671 33.81 -13.70 -1.85
C ILE A 671 34.99 -13.68 -0.86
N VAL A 672 36.05 -12.92 -1.16
CA VAL A 672 37.24 -12.83 -0.30
C VAL A 672 36.88 -12.27 1.08
N ARG A 673 36.05 -11.22 1.17
CA ARG A 673 35.63 -10.67 2.48
C ARG A 673 34.85 -11.69 3.31
N ILE A 674 33.91 -12.41 2.69
CA ILE A 674 33.11 -13.43 3.37
C ILE A 674 34.01 -14.57 3.84
N MET A 675 34.82 -15.13 2.95
CA MET A 675 35.69 -16.27 3.26
C MET A 675 36.78 -15.90 4.28
N LYS A 676 37.31 -14.67 4.24
CA LYS A 676 38.25 -14.19 5.27
C LYS A 676 37.61 -14.16 6.67
N SER A 677 36.33 -13.81 6.76
CA SER A 677 35.59 -13.76 8.03
C SER A 677 35.13 -15.13 8.51
N ARG A 678 34.64 -15.98 7.60
CA ARG A 678 34.06 -17.29 7.94
C ARG A 678 35.12 -18.40 8.03
N LYS A 679 36.26 -18.23 7.37
CA LYS A 679 37.38 -19.18 7.19
C LYS A 679 37.03 -20.46 6.45
N GLN A 680 35.83 -20.99 6.64
CA GLN A 680 35.32 -22.18 5.98
C GLN A 680 33.81 -22.00 5.73
N LEU A 681 33.35 -22.30 4.52
CA LEU A 681 31.94 -22.18 4.14
C LEU A 681 31.59 -23.13 2.99
N ASP A 682 30.40 -23.72 3.01
CA ASP A 682 29.92 -24.53 1.90
C ASP A 682 29.45 -23.67 0.73
N HIS A 683 29.41 -24.28 -0.46
CA HIS A 683 29.10 -23.61 -1.71
C HIS A 683 27.74 -22.89 -1.71
N ASN A 684 26.69 -23.51 -1.18
CA ASN A 684 25.35 -22.94 -1.24
C ASN A 684 25.24 -21.73 -0.31
N ASN A 685 25.79 -21.85 0.90
CA ASN A 685 25.83 -20.75 1.85
C ASN A 685 26.75 -19.61 1.37
N LEU A 686 27.87 -19.92 0.72
CA LEU A 686 28.73 -18.89 0.10
C LEU A 686 28.00 -18.13 -1.00
N ILE A 687 27.32 -18.83 -1.92
CA ILE A 687 26.52 -18.16 -2.96
C ILE A 687 25.42 -17.29 -2.33
N ALA A 688 24.73 -17.79 -1.30
CA ALA A 688 23.68 -17.04 -0.62
C ALA A 688 24.22 -15.78 0.07
N GLU A 689 25.35 -15.87 0.77
CA GLU A 689 25.99 -14.71 1.43
C GLU A 689 26.52 -13.70 0.41
N VAL A 690 27.15 -14.14 -0.70
CA VAL A 690 27.61 -13.25 -1.78
C VAL A 690 26.43 -12.54 -2.43
N THR A 691 25.35 -13.27 -2.74
CA THR A 691 24.14 -12.70 -3.33
C THR A 691 23.52 -11.65 -2.41
N LYS A 692 23.39 -11.97 -1.11
CA LYS A 692 22.87 -11.04 -0.10
C LYS A 692 23.74 -9.79 0.05
N GLN A 693 25.06 -9.92 0.01
CA GLN A 693 25.97 -8.78 0.13
C GLN A 693 25.92 -7.86 -1.10
N LEU A 694 25.69 -8.41 -2.30
CA LEU A 694 25.68 -7.65 -3.57
C LEU A 694 24.28 -7.15 -3.97
N GLN A 695 23.21 -7.64 -3.33
CA GLN A 695 21.82 -7.31 -3.65
C GLN A 695 21.50 -5.81 -3.62
N SER A 696 22.24 -5.01 -2.85
CA SER A 696 22.07 -3.54 -2.82
C SER A 696 22.56 -2.84 -4.10
N ARG A 697 23.27 -3.56 -4.99
CA ARG A 697 23.82 -3.05 -6.25
C ARG A 697 23.30 -3.80 -7.47
N PHE A 698 23.38 -5.12 -7.47
CA PHE A 698 22.94 -5.96 -8.59
C PHE A 698 22.63 -7.39 -8.14
N LEU A 699 21.88 -8.12 -8.97
CA LEU A 699 21.63 -9.54 -8.76
C LEU A 699 22.83 -10.36 -9.28
N ALA A 700 23.63 -10.91 -8.37
CA ALA A 700 24.79 -11.71 -8.75
C ALA A 700 24.37 -13.05 -9.38
N ASN A 701 24.76 -13.31 -10.62
CA ASN A 701 24.49 -14.58 -11.30
C ASN A 701 25.28 -15.71 -10.61
N PRO A 702 24.62 -16.78 -10.08
CA PRO A 702 25.30 -17.88 -9.42
C PRO A 702 26.38 -18.56 -10.28
N THR A 703 26.18 -18.59 -11.60
CA THR A 703 27.15 -19.16 -12.55
C THR A 703 28.42 -18.33 -12.60
N GLU A 704 28.31 -17.00 -12.56
CA GLU A 704 29.48 -16.12 -12.57
C GLU A 704 30.18 -16.13 -11.20
N VAL A 705 29.42 -16.18 -10.09
CA VAL A 705 29.98 -16.38 -8.75
C VAL A 705 30.82 -17.66 -8.70
N LYS A 706 30.32 -18.76 -9.27
CA LYS A 706 31.07 -20.02 -9.36
C LYS A 706 32.37 -19.85 -10.14
N LYS A 707 32.35 -19.22 -11.32
CA LYS A 707 33.58 -18.95 -12.10
C LYS A 707 34.59 -18.11 -11.33
N ARG A 708 34.11 -17.11 -10.57
CA ARG A 708 34.98 -16.28 -9.71
C ARG A 708 35.58 -17.08 -8.56
N ILE A 709 34.84 -18.03 -7.97
CA ILE A 709 35.40 -18.96 -6.96
C ILE A 709 36.53 -19.80 -7.57
N GLU A 710 36.35 -20.41 -8.75
CA GLU A 710 37.42 -21.17 -9.39
C GLU A 710 38.65 -20.30 -9.66
N SER A 711 38.46 -19.08 -10.16
CA SER A 711 39.57 -18.13 -10.39
C SER A 711 40.30 -17.75 -9.09
N LEU A 712 39.59 -17.66 -7.95
CA LEU A 712 40.20 -17.42 -6.65
C LEU A 712 40.94 -18.65 -6.09
N ILE A 713 40.51 -19.87 -6.45
CA ILE A 713 41.23 -21.11 -6.13
C ILE A 713 42.52 -21.20 -6.94
N GLU A 714 42.47 -20.91 -8.24
CA GLU A 714 43.65 -20.87 -9.12
C GLU A 714 44.70 -19.84 -8.67
N ARG A 715 44.26 -18.81 -7.94
CA ARG A 715 45.11 -17.74 -7.38
C ARG A 715 45.46 -17.98 -5.90
N ASP A 716 45.22 -19.18 -5.37
CA ASP A 716 45.54 -19.58 -3.99
C ASP A 716 44.90 -18.69 -2.89
N PHE A 717 43.76 -18.05 -3.17
CA PHE A 717 42.98 -17.35 -2.13
C PHE A 717 42.07 -18.32 -1.35
N LEU A 718 41.62 -19.39 -2.03
CA LEU A 718 40.71 -20.39 -1.50
C LEU A 718 41.21 -21.79 -1.89
N GLU A 719 40.88 -22.80 -1.09
CA GLU A 719 41.01 -24.21 -1.47
C GLU A 719 39.70 -24.95 -1.27
N ARG A 720 39.55 -26.09 -1.96
CA ARG A 720 38.51 -27.06 -1.62
C ARG A 720 38.99 -27.94 -0.49
N ASP A 721 38.10 -28.26 0.43
CA ASP A 721 38.39 -29.23 1.49
C ASP A 721 38.75 -30.61 0.88
N GLY A 722 39.77 -31.25 1.44
CA GLY A 722 40.24 -32.57 0.96
C GLY A 722 39.23 -33.71 1.19
N SER A 723 38.28 -33.54 2.12
CA SER A 723 37.24 -34.52 2.44
C SER A 723 35.88 -34.21 1.81
N ASP A 724 35.52 -32.93 1.67
CA ASP A 724 34.27 -32.48 1.04
C ASP A 724 34.48 -31.39 -0.01
N ARG A 725 34.31 -31.73 -1.28
CA ARG A 725 34.46 -30.78 -2.41
C ARG A 725 33.43 -29.65 -2.42
N ARG A 726 32.36 -29.72 -1.62
CA ARG A 726 31.36 -28.65 -1.46
C ARG A 726 31.80 -27.57 -0.49
N LEU A 727 32.87 -27.81 0.24
CA LEU A 727 33.37 -26.95 1.30
C LEU A 727 34.62 -26.21 0.80
N TYR A 728 34.63 -24.89 0.99
CA TYR A 728 35.78 -24.05 0.68
C TYR A 728 36.47 -23.61 1.96
N ARG A 729 37.80 -23.52 1.94
CA ARG A 729 38.63 -22.97 3.01
C ARG A 729 39.40 -21.76 2.52
N TYR A 730 39.57 -20.75 3.38
CA TYR A 730 40.34 -19.55 3.08
C TYR A 730 41.82 -19.77 3.43
N LEU A 731 42.71 -19.49 2.48
CA LEU A 731 44.14 -19.83 2.58
C LEU A 731 45.04 -18.72 3.17
N ALA A 732 44.51 -17.50 3.34
CA ALA A 732 45.29 -16.32 3.73
C ALA A 732 45.02 -15.75 5.13
#